data_AF-A0A0V8E142-F1
#
_entry.id   AF-A0A0V8E142-F1
#
_cell.length_a   1.000
_cell.length_b   1.000
_cell.length_c   1.000
_cell.angle_alpha   90.00
_cell.angle_beta   90.00
_cell.angle_gamma   90.00
#
_symmetry.space_group_name_H-M   'P 1'
#
loop_
_entity.id
_entity.type
_entity.pdbx_description
1 polymer ?
#
loop_
_entity_poly.entity_id
_entity_poly.type
_entity_poly.pdbx_seq_one_letter_code
_entity_poly.pdbx_strand_id
1 'polypeptide(L)'
;MKNNTKVFAHRGGGLSAPENTLAAFSRAIKQNVSGIELDVQLSKDNIPVVIHDAAVERTTNGKGTVSELSLKNLKSLDAGSYFSKSFEYEMIPTLEEVLNLLNEKKYAGILNIELKTDENSYEGIENIVYGIIASHQWSFSIIFSSFNLETLERLHKITNQEIAYISDGNVEKISIASKIDYITAIHLPSKIFLKLDAKVYQSKKTRIWGIPDDDTLKEVLKKNPEGVFIDDIVGAQEIIQSGNLFNLIQYNKEIRKEIMLSENNYETFLDTQFSDWRNFKTKKIKDNIFFYSDSNLIYSIRINLLNEEYKHIDFYNKAQVKPHLRVFLSKNKIIRMRYYEFNSWKRNYDVILGKNFLPVYTIEYFGNRERYIDWRFQAGKLFYKKEQFLEFINENLWKNKKISGKYKVEVNDKVVSLLNSKKVFLQRNLKFNNVEPVLTFESNLEIEPYTQQVELGGVLLSMGTSSYIKKCVLPPNTKIGRFCSIARNVRAITGIRHPQERFTTSPISLANPTEKGILPTALNPELHNDFQQVAWREERLPIIIGNDVWIGQDVLLKPGIHIGDGAIIAQRAVVTKDVPPYAIVAGVPATVRKKRFSEEVIEKLLNLKWWNYPYWDFKDIAGDDDIEVFIEKLERLIKNNEIQEYHPDILTAKDILKVTKKY
;
A
#
# COMPACT_ATOMS: atom_id res chain seq x y z
N MET A 1 -18.42 -32.15 -8.70
CA MET A 1 -19.68 -31.39 -8.80
C MET A 1 -19.35 -29.94 -8.46
N LYS A 2 -19.85 -28.95 -9.22
CA LYS A 2 -19.64 -27.54 -8.88
C LYS A 2 -20.34 -27.26 -7.54
N ASN A 3 -19.57 -26.85 -6.53
CA ASN A 3 -20.13 -26.46 -5.26
C ASN A 3 -20.73 -25.05 -5.40
N ASN A 4 -22.04 -24.91 -5.21
CA ASN A 4 -22.77 -23.64 -5.37
C ASN A 4 -22.97 -22.92 -4.03
N THR A 5 -22.27 -23.32 -2.97
CA THR A 5 -22.32 -22.68 -1.66
C THR A 5 -21.94 -21.20 -1.78
N LYS A 6 -22.84 -20.31 -1.34
CA LYS A 6 -22.63 -18.86 -1.32
C LYS A 6 -21.69 -18.48 -0.16
N VAL A 7 -20.78 -17.53 -0.41
CA VAL A 7 -19.91 -16.96 0.64
C VAL A 7 -20.55 -15.70 1.20
N PHE A 8 -20.83 -15.70 2.50
CA PHE A 8 -21.27 -14.54 3.25
C PHE A 8 -20.11 -13.97 4.07
N ALA A 9 -19.81 -12.68 3.87
CA ALA A 9 -18.83 -11.96 4.66
C ALA A 9 -19.38 -11.74 6.08
N HIS A 10 -18.87 -12.49 7.05
CA HIS A 10 -19.26 -12.36 8.45
C HIS A 10 -18.82 -11.00 8.98
N ARG A 11 -19.79 -10.24 9.52
CA ARG A 11 -19.63 -8.85 9.99
C ARG A 11 -19.00 -7.92 8.96
N GLY A 12 -19.24 -8.21 7.68
CA GLY A 12 -18.71 -7.50 6.52
C GLY A 12 -17.22 -7.71 6.19
N GLY A 13 -16.37 -8.17 7.11
CA GLY A 13 -14.93 -7.99 6.91
C GLY A 13 -13.98 -8.99 7.56
N GLY A 14 -14.43 -9.87 8.45
CA GLY A 14 -13.62 -10.93 9.06
C GLY A 14 -12.16 -10.56 9.34
N LEU A 15 -11.22 -11.29 8.72
CA LEU A 15 -9.77 -11.09 8.86
C LEU A 15 -9.22 -9.88 8.09
N SER A 16 -10.05 -9.23 7.28
CA SER A 16 -9.60 -8.19 6.35
C SER A 16 -9.78 -6.78 6.89
N ALA A 17 -10.81 -6.49 7.69
CA ALA A 17 -11.13 -5.16 8.24
C ALA A 17 -11.79 -5.27 9.64
N PRO A 18 -11.83 -4.18 10.43
CA PRO A 18 -12.55 -4.17 11.70
C PRO A 18 -14.03 -4.50 11.48
N GLU A 19 -14.54 -5.45 12.25
CA GLU A 19 -15.88 -6.01 12.06
C GLU A 19 -16.97 -4.95 12.20
N ASN A 20 -18.09 -5.12 11.48
CA ASN A 20 -19.26 -4.24 11.58
C ASN A 20 -18.98 -2.75 11.29
N THR A 21 -17.94 -2.43 10.51
CA THR A 21 -17.61 -1.06 10.08
C THR A 21 -17.90 -0.81 8.60
N LEU A 22 -18.00 0.46 8.19
CA LEU A 22 -18.13 0.80 6.75
C LEU A 22 -16.91 0.32 5.95
N ALA A 23 -15.70 0.32 6.54
CA ALA A 23 -14.52 -0.26 5.92
C ALA A 23 -14.65 -1.78 5.66
N ALA A 24 -15.21 -2.54 6.60
CA ALA A 24 -15.49 -3.96 6.41
C ALA A 24 -16.45 -4.18 5.24
N PHE A 25 -17.63 -3.54 5.27
CA PHE A 25 -18.63 -3.69 4.20
C PHE A 25 -18.09 -3.27 2.82
N SER A 26 -17.33 -2.18 2.74
CA SER A 26 -16.70 -1.76 1.49
C SER A 26 -15.70 -2.81 0.96
N ARG A 27 -15.04 -3.57 1.84
CA ARG A 27 -14.11 -4.63 1.43
C ARG A 27 -14.82 -5.89 0.99
N ALA A 28 -15.88 -6.31 1.68
CA ALA A 28 -16.72 -7.42 1.22
C ALA A 28 -17.21 -7.19 -0.22
N ILE A 29 -17.70 -5.99 -0.53
CA ILE A 29 -18.15 -5.63 -1.88
C ILE A 29 -17.00 -5.81 -2.90
N LYS A 30 -15.79 -5.32 -2.57
CA LYS A 30 -14.60 -5.47 -3.44
C LYS A 30 -14.17 -6.92 -3.63
N GLN A 31 -14.44 -7.79 -2.66
CA GLN A 31 -14.15 -9.23 -2.72
C GLN A 31 -15.24 -10.03 -3.44
N ASN A 32 -16.27 -9.37 -3.99
CA ASN A 32 -17.32 -9.99 -4.79
C ASN A 32 -18.03 -11.15 -4.05
N VAL A 33 -18.30 -10.97 -2.76
CA VAL A 33 -19.02 -11.96 -1.94
C VAL A 33 -20.49 -12.06 -2.34
N SER A 34 -21.06 -13.25 -2.16
CA SER A 34 -22.47 -13.51 -2.47
C SER A 34 -23.40 -12.85 -1.45
N GLY A 35 -22.95 -12.72 -0.20
CA GLY A 35 -23.69 -12.08 0.87
C GLY A 35 -22.80 -11.32 1.86
N ILE A 36 -23.40 -10.44 2.62
CA ILE A 36 -22.81 -9.69 3.73
C ILE A 36 -23.69 -9.95 4.94
N GLU A 37 -23.08 -10.16 6.09
CA GLU A 37 -23.78 -10.30 7.36
C GLU A 37 -23.36 -9.16 8.30
N LEU A 38 -24.30 -8.70 9.13
CA LEU A 38 -24.09 -7.66 10.14
C LEU A 38 -25.04 -7.84 11.34
N ASP A 39 -24.63 -7.26 12.47
CA ASP A 39 -25.34 -7.30 13.74
C ASP A 39 -26.00 -5.96 14.05
N VAL A 40 -27.30 -5.94 14.39
CA VAL A 40 -28.04 -4.72 14.73
C VAL A 40 -28.50 -4.72 16.19
N GLN A 41 -28.23 -3.59 16.84
CA GLN A 41 -28.71 -3.23 18.18
C GLN A 41 -29.31 -1.81 18.16
N LEU A 42 -29.98 -1.38 19.24
CA LEU A 42 -30.45 0.00 19.39
C LEU A 42 -29.59 0.79 20.38
N SER A 43 -29.24 2.02 20.01
CA SER A 43 -28.71 3.01 20.93
C SER A 43 -29.77 3.47 21.95
N LYS A 44 -29.36 4.22 22.98
CA LYS A 44 -30.27 4.81 23.99
C LYS A 44 -31.40 5.66 23.40
N ASP A 45 -31.14 6.31 22.27
CA ASP A 45 -32.07 7.12 21.50
C ASP A 45 -32.82 6.34 20.41
N ASN A 46 -32.86 5.00 20.53
CA ASN A 46 -33.57 4.07 19.64
C ASN A 46 -33.13 4.12 18.17
N ILE A 47 -31.85 4.44 17.91
CA ILE A 47 -31.30 4.41 16.56
C ILE A 47 -30.61 3.07 16.31
N PRO A 48 -30.93 2.35 15.22
CA PRO A 48 -30.25 1.11 14.85
C PRO A 48 -28.77 1.34 14.54
N VAL A 49 -27.91 0.71 15.32
CA VAL A 49 -26.45 0.73 15.18
C VAL A 49 -25.92 -0.67 14.91
N VAL A 50 -24.80 -0.73 14.19
CA VAL A 50 -24.23 -1.97 13.67
C VAL A 50 -23.03 -2.38 14.53
N ILE A 51 -23.26 -3.30 15.46
CA ILE A 51 -22.27 -3.78 16.45
C ILE A 51 -22.75 -5.09 17.08
N HIS A 52 -21.82 -6.03 17.27
CA HIS A 52 -22.13 -7.38 17.75
C HIS A 52 -22.38 -7.45 19.26
N ASP A 53 -21.41 -7.01 20.06
CA ASP A 53 -21.45 -7.17 21.52
C ASP A 53 -22.41 -6.15 22.15
N ALA A 54 -23.09 -6.52 23.24
CA ALA A 54 -23.87 -5.57 24.03
C ALA A 54 -23.01 -4.45 24.62
N ALA A 55 -21.74 -4.74 24.93
CA ALA A 55 -20.77 -3.81 25.48
C ALA A 55 -19.76 -3.39 24.40
N VAL A 56 -19.34 -2.12 24.38
CA VAL A 56 -18.54 -1.55 23.27
C VAL A 56 -17.03 -1.83 23.37
N GLU A 57 -16.54 -2.40 24.47
CA GLU A 57 -15.13 -2.43 24.86
C GLU A 57 -14.25 -3.30 23.95
N ARG A 58 -14.78 -4.40 23.41
CA ARG A 58 -13.97 -5.34 22.62
C ARG A 58 -13.54 -4.72 21.29
N THR A 59 -14.43 -3.97 20.66
CA THR A 59 -14.26 -3.46 19.29
C THR A 59 -14.09 -1.95 19.23
N THR A 60 -14.02 -1.27 20.38
CA THR A 60 -13.81 0.17 20.42
C THR A 60 -12.84 0.61 21.52
N ASN A 61 -12.51 1.90 21.54
CA ASN A 61 -11.80 2.54 22.65
C ASN A 61 -12.72 3.01 23.81
N GLY A 62 -14.03 2.75 23.72
CA GLY A 62 -15.05 3.18 24.68
C GLY A 62 -15.32 2.17 25.79
N LYS A 63 -16.29 2.51 26.64
CA LYS A 63 -16.87 1.64 27.67
C LYS A 63 -18.37 1.84 27.79
N GLY A 64 -19.08 0.82 28.27
CA GLY A 64 -20.52 0.84 28.53
C GLY A 64 -21.34 0.04 27.52
N THR A 65 -22.62 -0.10 27.82
CA THR A 65 -23.56 -0.90 27.03
C THR A 65 -24.20 -0.07 25.92
N VAL A 66 -24.38 -0.65 24.73
CA VAL A 66 -24.94 0.02 23.54
C VAL A 66 -26.31 0.67 23.84
N SER A 67 -27.18 -0.03 24.57
CA SER A 67 -28.52 0.45 24.97
C SER A 67 -28.50 1.65 25.92
N GLU A 68 -27.36 1.94 26.57
CA GLU A 68 -27.21 3.04 27.53
C GLU A 68 -26.51 4.27 26.92
N LEU A 69 -25.95 4.13 25.71
CA LEU A 69 -25.21 5.18 25.02
C LEU A 69 -26.06 5.78 23.89
N SER A 70 -26.13 7.11 23.82
CA SER A 70 -26.76 7.81 22.67
C SER A 70 -25.95 7.58 21.40
N LEU A 71 -26.58 7.71 20.22
CA LEU A 71 -25.90 7.64 18.93
C LEU A 71 -24.68 8.59 18.88
N LYS A 72 -24.83 9.81 19.41
CA LYS A 72 -23.74 10.79 19.47
C LYS A 72 -22.52 10.25 20.23
N ASN A 73 -22.74 9.56 21.35
CA ASN A 73 -21.64 8.98 22.12
C ASN A 73 -21.03 7.79 21.38
N LEU A 74 -21.85 6.90 20.82
CA LEU A 74 -21.39 5.76 20.03
C LEU A 74 -20.55 6.19 18.82
N LYS A 75 -20.96 7.26 18.13
CA LYS A 75 -20.22 7.87 17.01
C LYS A 75 -18.89 8.51 17.38
N SER A 76 -18.69 8.84 18.66
CA SER A 76 -17.41 9.40 19.12
C SER A 76 -16.34 8.34 19.40
N LEU A 77 -16.73 7.05 19.40
CA LEU A 77 -15.83 5.94 19.65
C LEU A 77 -15.05 5.55 18.38
N ASP A 78 -13.79 5.20 18.57
CA ASP A 78 -12.95 4.60 17.53
C ASP A 78 -13.21 3.10 17.49
N ALA A 79 -13.85 2.63 16.41
CA ALA A 79 -14.21 1.24 16.14
C ALA A 79 -13.24 0.52 15.18
N GLY A 80 -12.04 1.06 14.94
CA GLY A 80 -11.08 0.48 13.99
C GLY A 80 -9.66 0.29 14.51
N SER A 81 -9.20 1.15 15.44
CA SER A 81 -7.85 1.11 15.98
C SER A 81 -7.51 -0.20 16.70
N TYR A 82 -8.50 -0.88 17.28
CA TYR A 82 -8.32 -2.19 17.93
C TYR A 82 -7.87 -3.27 16.93
N PHE A 83 -8.32 -3.16 15.68
CA PHE A 83 -7.98 -4.09 14.60
C PHE A 83 -6.62 -3.76 13.99
N SER A 84 -6.41 -2.50 13.61
CA SER A 84 -5.14 -1.98 13.10
C SER A 84 -5.20 -0.46 13.05
N LYS A 85 -4.07 0.19 13.29
CA LYS A 85 -3.94 1.65 13.20
C LYS A 85 -4.31 2.24 11.84
N SER A 86 -4.28 1.44 10.77
CA SER A 86 -4.76 1.87 9.45
C SER A 86 -6.27 2.15 9.39
N PHE A 87 -7.04 1.75 10.40
CA PHE A 87 -8.48 2.02 10.54
C PHE A 87 -8.76 2.97 11.71
N GLU A 88 -7.74 3.72 12.15
CA GLU A 88 -7.95 4.82 13.09
C GLU A 88 -9.06 5.73 12.54
N TYR A 89 -9.98 6.14 13.40
CA TYR A 89 -11.18 6.94 13.08
C TYR A 89 -12.33 6.19 12.38
N GLU A 90 -12.29 4.87 12.17
CA GLU A 90 -13.53 4.14 11.87
C GLU A 90 -14.51 4.28 13.05
N MET A 91 -15.80 4.38 12.75
CA MET A 91 -16.86 4.59 13.73
C MET A 91 -17.83 3.42 13.72
N ILE A 92 -18.58 3.24 14.80
CA ILE A 92 -19.78 2.38 14.80
C ILE A 92 -20.77 2.97 13.78
N PRO A 93 -21.15 2.24 12.72
CA PRO A 93 -22.14 2.74 11.77
C PRO A 93 -23.56 2.55 12.30
N THR A 94 -24.47 3.38 11.81
CA THR A 94 -25.91 3.14 11.84
C THR A 94 -26.28 2.17 10.73
N LEU A 95 -27.42 1.48 10.87
CA LEU A 95 -27.93 0.62 9.80
C LEU A 95 -28.14 1.40 8.50
N GLU A 96 -28.67 2.62 8.59
CA GLU A 96 -28.92 3.48 7.42
C GLU A 96 -27.64 3.85 6.67
N GLU A 97 -26.54 4.15 7.37
CA GLU A 97 -25.24 4.40 6.73
C GLU A 97 -24.71 3.16 5.99
N VAL A 98 -24.91 1.96 6.54
CA VAL A 98 -24.52 0.72 5.86
C VAL A 98 -25.36 0.51 4.60
N LEU A 99 -26.68 0.68 4.68
CA LEU A 99 -27.58 0.53 3.53
C LEU A 99 -27.25 1.54 2.43
N ASN A 100 -26.99 2.80 2.80
CA ASN A 100 -26.57 3.85 1.87
C ASN A 100 -25.24 3.52 1.21
N LEU A 101 -24.25 3.01 1.95
CA LEU A 101 -22.98 2.55 1.39
C LEU A 101 -23.20 1.42 0.38
N LEU A 102 -24.00 0.40 0.72
CA LEU A 102 -24.26 -0.73 -0.17
C LEU A 102 -24.95 -0.28 -1.47
N ASN A 103 -25.91 0.66 -1.37
CA ASN A 103 -26.60 1.24 -2.52
C ASN A 103 -25.65 2.11 -3.38
N GLU A 104 -24.85 2.98 -2.77
CA GLU A 104 -23.86 3.82 -3.45
C GLU A 104 -22.84 2.96 -4.23
N LYS A 105 -22.42 1.83 -3.63
CA LYS A 105 -21.50 0.87 -4.26
C LYS A 105 -22.20 -0.11 -5.21
N LYS A 106 -23.50 0.05 -5.45
CA LYS A 106 -24.33 -0.79 -6.34
C LYS A 106 -24.21 -2.28 -6.01
N TYR A 107 -24.18 -2.60 -4.71
CA TYR A 107 -24.16 -3.98 -4.27
C TYR A 107 -25.46 -4.68 -4.68
N ALA A 108 -25.33 -5.87 -5.27
CA ALA A 108 -26.46 -6.65 -5.79
C ALA A 108 -26.53 -8.07 -5.20
N GLY A 109 -25.92 -8.27 -4.03
CA GLY A 109 -25.91 -9.55 -3.33
C GLY A 109 -27.01 -9.65 -2.27
N ILE A 110 -26.72 -10.36 -1.19
CA ILE A 110 -27.65 -10.63 -0.08
C ILE A 110 -27.13 -9.94 1.18
N LEU A 111 -27.95 -9.13 1.84
CA LEU A 111 -27.66 -8.59 3.17
C LEU A 111 -28.41 -9.38 4.24
N ASN A 112 -27.69 -10.05 5.13
CA ASN A 112 -28.23 -10.70 6.31
C ASN A 112 -28.12 -9.76 7.51
N ILE A 113 -29.26 -9.37 8.08
CA ILE A 113 -29.37 -8.48 9.23
C ILE A 113 -29.74 -9.32 10.45
N GLU A 114 -28.79 -9.52 11.35
CA GLU A 114 -29.04 -10.16 12.65
C GLU A 114 -29.63 -9.14 13.63
N LEU A 115 -30.79 -9.44 14.23
CA LEU A 115 -31.34 -8.68 15.36
C LEU A 115 -30.85 -9.30 16.67
N LYS A 116 -29.94 -8.61 17.35
CA LYS A 116 -29.33 -8.99 18.64
C LYS A 116 -30.30 -8.76 19.80
N THR A 117 -31.27 -9.67 19.93
CA THR A 117 -32.36 -9.62 20.94
C THR A 117 -32.27 -10.76 21.96
N ASP A 118 -31.11 -11.41 22.04
CA ASP A 118 -30.80 -12.55 22.88
C ASP A 118 -30.22 -12.15 24.24
N GLU A 119 -29.38 -11.10 24.27
CA GLU A 119 -28.80 -10.56 25.51
C GLU A 119 -29.60 -9.37 26.07
N ASN A 120 -30.11 -8.51 25.19
CA ASN A 120 -30.89 -7.32 25.53
C ASN A 120 -32.26 -7.36 24.87
N SER A 121 -33.29 -6.93 25.60
CA SER A 121 -34.62 -6.70 25.02
C SER A 121 -34.69 -5.27 24.49
N TYR A 122 -35.01 -5.13 23.21
CA TYR A 122 -35.20 -3.84 22.54
C TYR A 122 -36.66 -3.73 22.11
N GLU A 123 -37.44 -2.92 22.81
CA GLU A 123 -38.86 -2.75 22.49
C GLU A 123 -39.03 -2.14 21.09
N GLY A 124 -39.72 -2.86 20.20
CA GLY A 124 -40.05 -2.38 18.87
C GLY A 124 -38.91 -2.36 17.86
N ILE A 125 -37.75 -2.98 18.15
CA ILE A 125 -36.61 -3.04 17.22
C ILE A 125 -37.00 -3.55 15.83
N GLU A 126 -37.91 -4.51 15.76
CA GLU A 126 -38.39 -5.09 14.50
C GLU A 126 -39.06 -4.01 13.63
N ASN A 127 -39.92 -3.18 14.23
CA ASN A 127 -40.62 -2.10 13.53
C ASN A 127 -39.66 -0.98 13.13
N ILE A 128 -38.71 -0.62 14.00
CA ILE A 128 -37.73 0.44 13.71
C ILE A 128 -36.85 0.01 12.54
N VAL A 129 -36.26 -1.18 12.60
CA VAL A 129 -35.39 -1.70 11.55
C VAL A 129 -36.17 -1.91 10.24
N TYR A 130 -37.36 -2.53 10.30
CA TYR A 130 -38.19 -2.72 9.12
C TYR A 130 -38.63 -1.39 8.49
N GLY A 131 -38.93 -0.37 9.30
CA GLY A 131 -39.25 0.97 8.80
C GLY A 131 -38.15 1.57 7.93
N ILE A 132 -36.88 1.44 8.35
CA ILE A 132 -35.72 1.84 7.53
C ILE A 132 -35.66 1.00 6.25
N ILE A 133 -35.81 -0.32 6.35
CA ILE A 133 -35.76 -1.21 5.19
C ILE A 133 -36.87 -0.90 4.17
N ALA A 134 -38.10 -0.65 4.63
CA ALA A 134 -39.26 -0.41 3.78
C ALA A 134 -39.28 1.00 3.16
N SER A 135 -38.49 1.94 3.70
CA SER A 135 -38.47 3.33 3.23
C SER A 135 -37.89 3.51 1.82
N HIS A 136 -37.12 2.54 1.31
CA HIS A 136 -36.44 2.61 0.03
C HIS A 136 -36.45 1.26 -0.69
N GLN A 137 -36.33 1.29 -2.02
CA GLN A 137 -36.03 0.10 -2.81
C GLN A 137 -34.52 -0.09 -2.91
N TRP A 138 -34.02 -1.18 -2.33
CA TRP A 138 -32.60 -1.52 -2.32
C TRP A 138 -32.23 -2.43 -3.49
N SER A 139 -31.01 -2.30 -4.02
CA SER A 139 -30.51 -3.11 -5.14
C SER A 139 -30.10 -4.55 -4.75
N PHE A 140 -30.22 -4.90 -3.49
CA PHE A 140 -29.80 -6.17 -2.88
C PHE A 140 -30.96 -6.82 -2.11
N SER A 141 -30.91 -8.14 -1.95
CA SER A 141 -31.92 -8.87 -1.18
C SER A 141 -31.64 -8.80 0.31
N ILE A 142 -32.69 -8.84 1.14
CA ILE A 142 -32.57 -8.73 2.60
C ILE A 142 -33.05 -10.03 3.25
N ILE A 143 -32.31 -10.45 4.28
CA ILE A 143 -32.65 -11.56 5.16
C ILE A 143 -32.61 -11.04 6.59
N PHE A 144 -33.63 -11.36 7.38
CA PHE A 144 -33.61 -11.12 8.82
C PHE A 144 -33.26 -12.39 9.56
N SER A 145 -32.36 -12.30 10.52
CA SER A 145 -31.98 -13.44 11.36
C SER A 145 -31.94 -13.08 12.85
N SER A 146 -32.15 -14.06 13.72
CA SER A 146 -32.01 -13.90 15.17
C SER A 146 -31.94 -15.26 15.87
N PHE A 147 -31.33 -15.27 17.06
CA PHE A 147 -31.43 -16.38 18.01
C PHE A 147 -32.78 -16.41 18.75
N ASN A 148 -33.57 -15.34 18.70
CA ASN A 148 -34.83 -15.20 19.43
C ASN A 148 -36.05 -15.49 18.54
N LEU A 149 -36.76 -16.60 18.81
CA LEU A 149 -37.94 -17.02 18.02
C LEU A 149 -39.10 -16.03 18.08
N GLU A 150 -39.30 -15.33 19.20
CA GLU A 150 -40.38 -14.34 19.34
C GLU A 150 -40.11 -13.11 18.47
N THR A 151 -38.84 -12.67 18.40
CA THR A 151 -38.40 -11.60 17.48
C THR A 151 -38.70 -11.98 16.02
N LEU A 152 -38.44 -13.24 15.64
CA LEU A 152 -38.76 -13.73 14.28
C LEU A 152 -40.26 -13.79 14.02
N GLU A 153 -41.08 -14.16 15.01
CA GLU A 153 -42.54 -14.13 14.89
C GLU A 153 -43.08 -12.71 14.70
N ARG A 154 -42.54 -11.73 15.44
CA ARG A 154 -42.89 -10.31 15.28
C ARG A 154 -42.48 -9.77 13.92
N LEU A 155 -41.28 -10.10 13.43
CA LEU A 155 -40.85 -9.77 12.06
C LEU A 155 -41.79 -10.37 11.00
N HIS A 156 -42.19 -11.63 11.15
CA HIS A 156 -43.10 -12.28 10.19
C HIS A 156 -44.42 -11.52 10.02
N LYS A 157 -44.94 -10.89 11.08
CA LYS A 157 -46.18 -10.12 11.04
C LYS A 157 -46.08 -8.82 10.23
N ILE A 158 -44.86 -8.31 10.01
CA ILE A 158 -44.63 -7.01 9.37
C ILE A 158 -43.86 -7.08 8.04
N THR A 159 -43.23 -8.20 7.71
CA THR A 159 -42.43 -8.35 6.49
C THR A 159 -42.60 -9.68 5.78
N ASN A 160 -42.45 -9.66 4.45
CA ASN A 160 -42.38 -10.84 3.58
C ASN A 160 -40.94 -11.21 3.19
N GLN A 161 -39.93 -10.54 3.77
CA GLN A 161 -38.52 -10.87 3.54
C GLN A 161 -38.18 -12.25 4.11
N GLU A 162 -37.06 -12.83 3.66
CA GLU A 162 -36.59 -14.12 4.18
C GLU A 162 -36.29 -14.01 5.69
N ILE A 163 -36.82 -14.94 6.49
CA ILE A 163 -36.60 -15.02 7.94
C ILE A 163 -35.80 -16.29 8.25
N ALA A 164 -34.73 -16.12 9.03
CA ALA A 164 -33.81 -17.19 9.40
C ALA A 164 -33.61 -17.31 10.91
N TYR A 165 -33.68 -18.54 11.42
CA TYR A 165 -33.35 -18.83 12.82
C TYR A 165 -31.86 -19.13 12.97
N ILE A 166 -31.18 -18.42 13.87
CA ILE A 166 -29.79 -18.70 14.23
C ILE A 166 -29.77 -19.60 15.45
N SER A 167 -29.02 -20.70 15.38
CA SER A 167 -28.98 -21.69 16.44
C SER A 167 -27.75 -21.53 17.34
N ASP A 168 -27.98 -21.56 18.66
CA ASP A 168 -26.97 -21.74 19.71
C ASP A 168 -26.42 -23.19 19.79
N GLY A 169 -26.97 -24.09 18.97
CA GLY A 169 -26.66 -25.51 18.93
C GLY A 169 -27.64 -26.41 19.69
N ASN A 170 -28.69 -25.85 20.29
CA ASN A 170 -29.76 -26.62 20.91
C ASN A 170 -30.61 -27.35 19.86
N VAL A 171 -30.52 -28.69 19.84
CA VAL A 171 -31.18 -29.55 18.85
C VAL A 171 -32.70 -29.49 18.93
N GLU A 172 -33.27 -29.33 20.12
CA GLU A 172 -34.71 -29.21 20.30
C GLU A 172 -35.24 -27.91 19.69
N LYS A 173 -34.59 -26.78 19.96
CA LYS A 173 -34.93 -25.49 19.34
C LYS A 173 -34.79 -25.54 17.82
N ILE A 174 -33.74 -26.19 17.30
CA ILE A 174 -33.58 -26.39 15.84
C ILE A 174 -34.77 -27.18 15.29
N SER A 175 -35.16 -28.28 15.93
CA SER A 175 -36.30 -29.11 15.52
C SER A 175 -37.63 -28.34 15.52
N ILE A 176 -37.84 -27.48 16.52
CA ILE A 176 -38.99 -26.58 16.58
C ILE A 176 -38.95 -25.58 15.42
N ALA A 177 -37.83 -24.85 15.25
CA ALA A 177 -37.68 -23.85 14.20
C ALA A 177 -37.85 -24.44 12.78
N SER A 178 -37.38 -25.66 12.55
CA SER A 178 -37.54 -26.39 11.27
C SER A 178 -39.00 -26.69 10.90
N LYS A 179 -39.92 -26.68 11.85
CA LYS A 179 -41.35 -26.95 11.63
C LYS A 179 -42.19 -25.68 11.49
N ILE A 180 -41.63 -24.51 11.80
CA ILE A 180 -42.33 -23.24 11.68
C ILE A 180 -42.30 -22.79 10.22
N ASP A 181 -43.46 -22.53 9.63
CA ASP A 181 -43.59 -22.26 8.19
C ASP A 181 -42.89 -20.97 7.75
N TYR A 182 -43.06 -19.87 8.51
CA TYR A 182 -42.45 -18.58 8.18
C TYR A 182 -40.93 -18.54 8.35
N ILE A 183 -40.34 -19.49 9.07
CA ILE A 183 -38.88 -19.62 9.15
C ILE A 183 -38.42 -20.34 7.88
N THR A 184 -37.82 -19.61 6.97
CA THR A 184 -37.42 -20.10 5.64
C THR A 184 -35.99 -20.63 5.58
N ALA A 185 -35.15 -20.25 6.56
CA ALA A 185 -33.76 -20.69 6.66
C ALA A 185 -33.34 -20.95 8.11
N ILE A 186 -32.31 -21.80 8.29
CA ILE A 186 -31.69 -22.06 9.60
C ILE A 186 -30.18 -21.86 9.47
N HIS A 187 -29.62 -21.05 10.37
CA HIS A 187 -28.19 -20.83 10.47
C HIS A 187 -27.61 -21.69 11.59
N LEU A 188 -26.77 -22.66 11.23
CA LEU A 188 -26.24 -23.66 12.15
C LEU A 188 -24.75 -23.43 12.42
N PRO A 189 -24.28 -23.60 13.67
CA PRO A 189 -22.86 -23.62 13.95
C PRO A 189 -22.23 -24.88 13.33
N SER A 190 -21.05 -24.73 12.73
CA SER A 190 -20.34 -25.78 12.00
C SER A 190 -20.24 -27.11 12.77
N LYS A 191 -19.93 -27.03 14.08
CA LYS A 191 -19.82 -28.18 15.00
C LYS A 191 -21.11 -29.00 15.10
N ILE A 192 -22.28 -28.34 15.05
CA ILE A 192 -23.58 -28.99 15.13
C ILE A 192 -23.98 -29.51 13.76
N PHE A 193 -23.83 -28.70 12.71
CA PHE A 193 -24.15 -29.08 11.34
C PHE A 193 -23.45 -30.37 10.87
N LEU A 194 -22.19 -30.56 11.26
CA LEU A 194 -21.43 -31.76 10.90
C LEU A 194 -21.96 -33.03 11.58
N LYS A 195 -22.57 -32.92 12.77
CA LYS A 195 -23.04 -34.06 13.57
C LYS A 195 -24.55 -34.32 13.47
N LEU A 196 -25.33 -33.27 13.22
CA LEU A 196 -26.79 -33.33 13.22
C LEU A 196 -27.30 -34.09 11.98
N ASP A 197 -28.30 -34.95 12.18
CA ASP A 197 -29.01 -35.64 11.10
C ASP A 197 -29.65 -34.61 10.17
N ALA A 198 -29.37 -34.72 8.87
CA ALA A 198 -29.90 -33.83 7.84
C ALA A 198 -31.43 -33.77 7.86
N LYS A 199 -32.12 -34.85 8.26
CA LYS A 199 -33.58 -34.88 8.39
C LYS A 199 -34.16 -33.79 9.27
N VAL A 200 -33.37 -33.28 10.24
CA VAL A 200 -33.81 -32.25 11.18
C VAL A 200 -33.92 -30.88 10.52
N TYR A 201 -33.13 -30.57 9.50
CA TYR A 201 -33.05 -29.22 8.90
C TYR A 201 -33.22 -29.19 7.37
N GLN A 202 -33.25 -30.34 6.69
CA GLN A 202 -33.29 -30.43 5.22
C GLN A 202 -34.52 -29.78 4.57
N SER A 203 -35.60 -29.53 5.33
CA SER A 203 -36.79 -28.82 4.83
C SER A 203 -36.56 -27.31 4.67
N LYS A 204 -35.46 -26.78 5.20
CA LYS A 204 -35.14 -25.35 5.23
C LYS A 204 -33.81 -25.08 4.51
N LYS A 205 -33.65 -23.86 4.00
CA LYS A 205 -32.34 -23.38 3.54
C LYS A 205 -31.35 -23.41 4.71
N THR A 206 -30.12 -23.87 4.50
CA THR A 206 -29.14 -24.01 5.58
C THR A 206 -27.90 -23.16 5.31
N ARG A 207 -27.51 -22.32 6.27
CA ARG A 207 -26.28 -21.53 6.22
C ARG A 207 -25.42 -21.78 7.44
N ILE A 208 -24.12 -21.88 7.28
CA ILE A 208 -23.24 -22.39 8.34
C ILE A 208 -22.32 -21.30 8.86
N TRP A 209 -22.25 -21.11 10.17
CA TRP A 209 -21.40 -20.13 10.83
C TRP A 209 -20.40 -20.79 11.79
N GLY A 210 -19.42 -20.01 12.27
CA GLY A 210 -18.42 -20.48 13.22
C GLY A 210 -17.50 -21.56 12.63
N ILE A 211 -17.01 -21.34 11.41
CA ILE A 211 -16.07 -22.25 10.72
C ILE A 211 -14.65 -21.82 11.09
N PRO A 212 -13.90 -22.61 11.89
CA PRO A 212 -12.63 -22.17 12.48
C PRO A 212 -11.44 -22.29 11.52
N ASP A 213 -11.52 -23.15 10.51
CA ASP A 213 -10.41 -23.48 9.62
C ASP A 213 -10.87 -24.07 8.28
N ASP A 214 -9.93 -24.14 7.33
CA ASP A 214 -10.12 -24.65 5.97
C ASP A 214 -10.57 -26.11 5.92
N ASP A 215 -10.15 -26.94 6.88
CA ASP A 215 -10.50 -28.36 6.90
C ASP A 215 -11.95 -28.55 7.34
N THR A 216 -12.39 -27.79 8.35
CA THR A 216 -13.80 -27.71 8.73
C THR A 216 -14.64 -27.16 7.58
N LEU A 217 -14.15 -26.15 6.85
CA LEU A 217 -14.84 -25.64 5.67
C LEU A 217 -15.01 -26.75 4.61
N LYS A 218 -13.97 -27.53 4.31
CA LYS A 218 -14.06 -28.66 3.35
C LYS A 218 -15.10 -29.69 3.79
N GLU A 219 -15.13 -30.07 5.08
CA GLU A 219 -16.14 -31.00 5.59
C GLU A 219 -17.56 -30.43 5.51
N VAL A 220 -17.74 -29.14 5.83
CA VAL A 220 -19.02 -28.44 5.68
C VAL A 220 -19.47 -28.44 4.21
N LEU A 221 -18.55 -28.13 3.29
CA LEU A 221 -18.81 -28.07 1.86
C LEU A 221 -19.22 -29.42 1.25
N LYS A 222 -18.80 -30.56 1.84
CA LYS A 222 -19.26 -31.91 1.40
C LYS A 222 -20.76 -32.10 1.56
N LYS A 223 -21.38 -31.44 2.55
CA LYS A 223 -22.84 -31.46 2.75
C LYS A 223 -23.60 -30.41 1.93
N ASN A 224 -22.89 -29.62 1.12
CA ASN A 224 -23.42 -28.63 0.17
C ASN A 224 -24.50 -27.69 0.77
N PRO A 225 -24.17 -26.92 1.83
CA PRO A 225 -25.09 -25.93 2.39
C PRO A 225 -25.38 -24.81 1.37
N GLU A 226 -26.44 -24.03 1.60
CA GLU A 226 -26.74 -22.89 0.72
C GLU A 226 -25.69 -21.79 0.84
N GLY A 227 -25.16 -21.58 2.05
CA GLY A 227 -24.12 -20.58 2.28
C GLY A 227 -23.28 -20.84 3.53
N VAL A 228 -22.16 -20.13 3.61
CA VAL A 228 -21.27 -20.11 4.77
C VAL A 228 -20.96 -18.68 5.17
N PHE A 229 -21.04 -18.38 6.46
CA PHE A 229 -20.54 -17.15 7.07
C PHE A 229 -19.08 -17.35 7.44
N ILE A 230 -18.20 -16.56 6.84
CA ILE A 230 -16.75 -16.78 6.87
C ILE A 230 -16.02 -15.46 7.14
N ASP A 231 -14.98 -15.54 7.97
CA ASP A 231 -14.06 -14.42 8.22
C ASP A 231 -12.91 -14.35 7.20
N ASP A 232 -12.39 -15.50 6.75
CA ASP A 232 -11.41 -15.61 5.64
C ASP A 232 -12.10 -15.78 4.29
N ILE A 233 -12.63 -14.67 3.77
CA ILE A 233 -13.38 -14.64 2.52
C ILE A 233 -12.55 -15.17 1.34
N VAL A 234 -11.27 -14.81 1.27
CA VAL A 234 -10.39 -15.17 0.16
C VAL A 234 -10.08 -16.65 0.18
N GLY A 235 -9.65 -17.20 1.33
CA GLY A 235 -9.38 -18.62 1.48
C GLY A 235 -10.61 -19.48 1.15
N ALA A 236 -11.79 -19.07 1.63
CA ALA A 236 -13.03 -19.80 1.34
C ALA A 236 -13.40 -19.78 -0.15
N GLN A 237 -13.29 -18.63 -0.82
CA GLN A 237 -13.54 -18.54 -2.26
C GLN A 237 -12.57 -19.42 -3.06
N GLU A 238 -11.29 -19.47 -2.67
CA GLU A 238 -10.30 -20.36 -3.28
C GLU A 238 -10.64 -21.83 -3.08
N ILE A 239 -11.05 -22.25 -1.88
CA ILE A 239 -11.45 -23.65 -1.60
C ILE A 239 -12.70 -24.05 -2.39
N ILE A 240 -13.70 -23.17 -2.46
CA ILE A 240 -14.95 -23.43 -3.20
C ILE A 240 -14.70 -23.49 -4.71
N GLN A 241 -13.82 -22.63 -5.25
CA GLN A 241 -13.47 -22.62 -6.68
C GLN A 241 -12.50 -23.76 -7.06
N SER A 242 -11.57 -24.13 -6.17
CA SER A 242 -10.56 -25.18 -6.38
C SER A 242 -11.12 -26.60 -6.36
N GLY A 243 -12.40 -26.80 -6.02
CA GLY A 243 -13.12 -28.04 -6.32
C GLY A 243 -13.13 -28.43 -7.82
N ASN A 244 -12.74 -27.52 -8.73
CA ASN A 244 -12.47 -27.79 -10.15
C ASN A 244 -10.99 -27.74 -10.56
N LEU A 245 -10.08 -27.44 -9.63
CA LEU A 245 -8.65 -27.20 -9.89
C LEU A 245 -7.74 -28.04 -8.98
N PHE A 246 -8.23 -29.20 -8.54
CA PHE A 246 -7.51 -30.13 -7.68
C PHE A 246 -6.41 -30.85 -8.49
N ASN A 247 -5.28 -30.18 -8.72
CA ASN A 247 -3.98 -30.87 -8.87
C ASN A 247 -2.72 -29.98 -8.83
N LEU A 248 -2.81 -28.65 -8.93
CA LEU A 248 -1.59 -27.83 -9.00
C LEU A 248 -0.84 -27.71 -7.67
N ILE A 249 -1.53 -27.67 -6.54
CA ILE A 249 -0.91 -27.45 -5.22
C ILE A 249 -0.18 -28.72 -4.75
N GLN A 250 -0.75 -29.91 -5.02
CA GLN A 250 -0.11 -31.20 -4.76
C GLN A 250 1.12 -31.39 -5.67
N TYR A 251 0.98 -31.10 -6.97
CA TYR A 251 2.07 -31.13 -7.95
C TYR A 251 3.23 -30.18 -7.58
N ASN A 252 2.91 -28.96 -7.11
CA ASN A 252 3.90 -27.99 -6.65
C ASN A 252 4.59 -28.39 -5.33
N LYS A 253 3.95 -29.22 -4.48
CA LYS A 253 4.55 -29.75 -3.25
C LYS A 253 5.57 -30.84 -3.55
N GLU A 254 5.27 -31.73 -4.49
CA GLU A 254 6.16 -32.81 -4.95
C GLU A 254 7.40 -32.24 -5.66
N ILE A 255 7.22 -31.31 -6.61
CA ILE A 255 8.33 -30.63 -7.30
C ILE A 255 9.23 -29.85 -6.33
N ARG A 256 8.66 -29.20 -5.32
CA ARG A 256 9.45 -28.51 -4.28
C ARG A 256 10.28 -29.48 -3.44
N LYS A 257 9.78 -30.69 -3.20
CA LYS A 257 10.49 -31.74 -2.45
C LYS A 257 11.67 -32.28 -3.24
N GLU A 258 11.51 -32.45 -4.56
CA GLU A 258 12.60 -32.88 -5.46
C GLU A 258 13.67 -31.81 -5.65
N ILE A 259 13.29 -30.53 -5.85
CA ILE A 259 14.24 -29.43 -6.08
C ILE A 259 15.11 -29.13 -4.85
N MET A 260 14.59 -29.35 -3.63
CA MET A 260 15.37 -29.13 -2.40
C MET A 260 16.43 -30.22 -2.14
N LEU A 261 16.40 -31.34 -2.85
CA LEU A 261 17.31 -32.48 -2.64
C LEU A 261 18.50 -32.50 -3.62
N SER A 262 18.51 -31.68 -4.67
CA SER A 262 19.62 -31.62 -5.64
C SER A 262 20.43 -30.33 -5.50
N GLU A 263 21.77 -30.43 -5.60
CA GLU A 263 22.62 -29.27 -5.83
C GLU A 263 22.02 -28.42 -6.98
N ASN A 264 21.93 -27.10 -6.80
CA ASN A 264 21.27 -26.13 -7.70
C ASN A 264 21.87 -26.02 -9.13
N ASN A 265 22.28 -27.12 -9.75
CA ASN A 265 22.79 -27.27 -11.11
C ASN A 265 21.64 -27.61 -12.07
N TYR A 266 21.59 -26.93 -13.22
CA TYR A 266 20.55 -27.18 -14.23
C TYR A 266 20.62 -28.59 -14.84
N GLU A 267 21.80 -29.21 -14.91
CA GLU A 267 21.94 -30.58 -15.44
C GLU A 267 21.31 -31.60 -14.50
N THR A 268 21.53 -31.45 -13.19
CA THR A 268 20.88 -32.28 -12.17
C THR A 268 19.37 -32.07 -12.16
N PHE A 269 18.90 -30.83 -12.35
CA PHE A 269 17.47 -30.53 -12.51
C PHE A 269 16.88 -31.21 -13.76
N LEU A 270 17.58 -31.16 -14.89
CA LEU A 270 17.15 -31.85 -16.11
C LEU A 270 17.20 -33.38 -15.95
N ASP A 271 18.20 -33.92 -15.26
CA ASP A 271 18.30 -35.35 -14.93
C ASP A 271 17.13 -35.84 -14.09
N THR A 272 16.69 -35.01 -13.14
CA THR A 272 15.59 -35.34 -12.24
C THR A 272 14.25 -35.26 -12.98
N GLN A 273 14.03 -34.21 -13.77
CA GLN A 273 12.74 -33.96 -14.41
C GLN A 273 12.56 -34.70 -15.74
N PHE A 274 13.67 -35.06 -16.40
CA PHE A 274 13.68 -35.62 -17.74
C PHE A 274 14.84 -36.63 -17.86
N SER A 275 14.74 -37.80 -17.23
CA SER A 275 15.82 -38.79 -17.12
C SER A 275 16.57 -39.12 -18.42
N ASP A 276 15.92 -38.98 -19.58
CA ASP A 276 16.49 -39.24 -20.92
C ASP A 276 16.83 -37.99 -21.75
N TRP A 277 16.89 -36.79 -21.15
CA TRP A 277 17.12 -35.55 -21.91
C TRP A 277 18.45 -35.53 -22.69
N ARG A 278 19.43 -36.31 -22.25
CA ARG A 278 20.72 -36.48 -22.96
C ARG A 278 20.58 -37.25 -24.28
N ASN A 279 19.49 -38.00 -24.47
CA ASN A 279 19.18 -38.74 -25.70
C ASN A 279 18.33 -37.95 -26.70
N PHE A 280 17.95 -36.71 -26.37
CA PHE A 280 17.18 -35.87 -27.27
C PHE A 280 17.99 -35.49 -28.51
N LYS A 281 17.37 -35.58 -29.69
CA LYS A 281 18.01 -35.14 -30.95
C LYS A 281 18.23 -33.63 -30.92
N THR A 282 19.49 -33.21 -31.04
CA THR A 282 19.88 -31.80 -31.09
C THR A 282 19.70 -31.23 -32.49
N LYS A 283 19.05 -30.07 -32.58
CA LYS A 283 19.08 -29.22 -33.78
C LYS A 283 19.56 -27.83 -33.40
N LYS A 284 20.71 -27.42 -33.94
CA LYS A 284 21.23 -26.05 -33.78
C LYS A 284 20.40 -25.13 -34.69
N ILE A 285 19.70 -24.16 -34.11
CA ILE A 285 18.83 -23.24 -34.87
C ILE A 285 19.58 -21.93 -35.20
N LYS A 286 20.49 -21.48 -34.33
CA LYS A 286 21.41 -20.32 -34.50
C LYS A 286 22.69 -20.56 -33.68
N ASP A 287 23.70 -19.69 -33.79
CA ASP A 287 25.06 -19.91 -33.24
C ASP A 287 25.10 -20.37 -31.78
N ASN A 288 24.12 -19.97 -30.96
CA ASN A 288 24.04 -20.27 -29.53
C ASN A 288 22.68 -20.83 -29.07
N ILE A 289 21.85 -21.34 -29.99
CA ILE A 289 20.52 -21.86 -29.69
C ILE A 289 20.42 -23.34 -30.05
N PHE A 290 20.28 -24.18 -29.03
CA PHE A 290 20.04 -25.61 -29.16
C PHE A 290 18.57 -25.92 -28.92
N PHE A 291 17.97 -26.69 -29.84
CA PHE A 291 16.61 -27.19 -29.73
C PHE A 291 16.62 -28.70 -29.62
N TYR A 292 15.87 -29.20 -28.64
CA TYR A 292 15.76 -30.62 -28.33
C TYR A 292 14.29 -31.05 -28.40
N SER A 293 14.00 -32.14 -29.12
CA SER A 293 12.65 -32.70 -29.24
C SER A 293 12.69 -34.22 -29.47
N ASP A 294 11.76 -34.95 -28.87
CA ASP A 294 11.54 -36.38 -29.09
C ASP A 294 10.07 -36.67 -29.49
N SER A 295 9.84 -37.74 -30.24
CA SER A 295 8.50 -38.17 -30.67
C SER A 295 7.61 -38.57 -29.49
N ASN A 296 8.19 -38.98 -28.35
CA ASN A 296 7.44 -39.52 -27.21
C ASN A 296 7.22 -38.53 -26.05
N LEU A 297 7.87 -37.36 -26.06
CA LEU A 297 7.72 -36.37 -24.98
C LEU A 297 6.89 -35.15 -25.40
N ILE A 298 6.25 -34.54 -24.40
CA ILE A 298 5.32 -33.40 -24.52
C ILE A 298 6.08 -32.09 -24.74
N TYR A 299 7.40 -32.06 -24.52
CA TYR A 299 8.16 -30.82 -24.38
C TYR A 299 9.25 -30.61 -25.43
N SER A 300 9.49 -29.36 -25.82
CA SER A 300 10.73 -28.96 -26.50
C SER A 300 11.53 -27.97 -25.66
N ILE A 301 12.86 -28.07 -25.74
CA ILE A 301 13.78 -27.31 -24.90
C ILE A 301 14.62 -26.39 -25.77
N ARG A 302 14.60 -25.08 -25.46
CA ARG A 302 15.50 -24.10 -26.08
C ARG A 302 16.53 -23.60 -25.06
N ILE A 303 17.81 -23.84 -25.33
CA ILE A 303 18.91 -23.32 -24.51
C ILE A 303 19.55 -22.15 -25.25
N ASN A 304 19.59 -20.97 -24.62
CA ASN A 304 20.24 -19.78 -25.17
C ASN A 304 21.53 -19.48 -24.39
N LEU A 305 22.68 -19.68 -25.04
CA LEU A 305 24.00 -19.41 -24.48
C LEU A 305 24.46 -18.00 -24.89
N LEU A 306 24.17 -16.99 -24.07
CA LEU A 306 24.79 -15.68 -24.20
C LEU A 306 25.93 -15.59 -23.20
N ASN A 307 27.01 -14.89 -23.58
CA ASN A 307 28.28 -14.75 -22.85
C ASN A 307 28.10 -14.70 -21.33
N GLU A 308 28.97 -15.43 -20.64
CA GLU A 308 29.14 -15.83 -19.21
C GLU A 308 28.19 -15.41 -18.08
N GLU A 309 27.25 -14.47 -18.26
CA GLU A 309 26.46 -13.92 -17.17
C GLU A 309 24.99 -14.35 -17.14
N TYR A 310 24.35 -14.66 -18.28
CA TYR A 310 22.92 -15.02 -18.30
C TYR A 310 22.53 -16.07 -19.35
N LYS A 311 21.98 -17.21 -18.89
CA LYS A 311 21.38 -18.25 -19.74
C LYS A 311 19.90 -18.44 -19.39
N HIS A 312 19.09 -18.95 -20.32
CA HIS A 312 17.76 -19.44 -19.98
C HIS A 312 17.38 -20.70 -20.77
N ILE A 313 16.53 -21.51 -20.15
CA ILE A 313 15.93 -22.74 -20.69
C ILE A 313 14.43 -22.51 -20.81
N ASP A 314 13.90 -22.67 -22.02
CA ASP A 314 12.46 -22.56 -22.28
C ASP A 314 11.85 -23.93 -22.54
N PHE A 315 10.72 -24.20 -21.88
CA PHE A 315 9.92 -25.41 -22.04
C PHE A 315 8.62 -25.09 -22.78
N TYR A 316 8.41 -25.73 -23.93
CA TYR A 316 7.19 -25.60 -24.74
C TYR A 316 6.42 -26.90 -24.72
N ASN A 317 5.09 -26.88 -24.61
CA ASN A 317 4.29 -28.07 -24.91
C ASN A 317 4.16 -28.23 -26.45
N LYS A 318 4.09 -29.44 -27.00
CA LYS A 318 4.03 -29.76 -28.45
C LYS A 318 3.03 -28.94 -29.27
N ALA A 319 1.95 -28.45 -28.65
CA ALA A 319 0.92 -27.62 -29.30
C ALA A 319 1.10 -26.09 -29.10
N GLN A 320 2.17 -25.64 -28.45
CA GLN A 320 2.33 -24.25 -28.02
C GLN A 320 3.38 -23.48 -28.83
N VAL A 321 3.06 -22.23 -29.15
CA VAL A 321 3.96 -21.28 -29.81
C VAL A 321 4.87 -20.55 -28.81
N LYS A 322 4.50 -20.55 -27.52
CA LYS A 322 5.18 -19.84 -26.42
C LYS A 322 5.49 -20.79 -25.26
N PRO A 323 6.58 -20.57 -24.50
CA PRO A 323 6.93 -21.46 -23.41
C PRO A 323 5.97 -21.30 -22.23
N HIS A 324 5.57 -22.40 -21.61
CA HIS A 324 4.77 -22.36 -20.38
C HIS A 324 5.65 -22.22 -19.13
N LEU A 325 6.93 -22.60 -19.23
CA LEU A 325 7.96 -22.42 -18.20
C LEU A 325 9.26 -21.91 -18.82
N ARG A 326 9.87 -20.91 -18.17
CA ARG A 326 11.21 -20.40 -18.46
C ARG A 326 12.07 -20.45 -17.21
N VAL A 327 13.23 -21.09 -17.30
CA VAL A 327 14.22 -21.21 -16.23
C VAL A 327 15.42 -20.33 -16.58
N PHE A 328 15.76 -19.40 -15.70
CA PHE A 328 16.90 -18.49 -15.83
C PHE A 328 18.07 -19.04 -15.02
N LEU A 329 19.25 -18.99 -15.63
CA LEU A 329 20.49 -19.47 -15.05
C LEU A 329 21.53 -18.36 -14.99
N SER A 330 22.36 -18.39 -13.96
CA SER A 330 23.62 -17.65 -13.89
C SER A 330 24.73 -18.58 -13.41
N LYS A 331 25.88 -18.58 -14.09
CA LYS A 331 27.01 -19.50 -13.83
C LYS A 331 26.56 -20.97 -13.64
N ASN A 332 25.71 -21.45 -14.55
CA ASN A 332 25.09 -22.81 -14.57
C ASN A 332 24.17 -23.15 -13.38
N LYS A 333 23.81 -22.18 -12.54
CA LYS A 333 22.86 -22.37 -11.43
C LYS A 333 21.51 -21.77 -11.74
N ILE A 334 20.43 -22.44 -11.34
CA ILE A 334 19.08 -21.91 -11.48
C ILE A 334 18.91 -20.75 -10.49
N ILE A 335 18.62 -19.56 -11.02
CA ILE A 335 18.41 -18.35 -10.21
C ILE A 335 16.94 -17.88 -10.21
N ARG A 336 16.17 -18.25 -11.24
CA ARG A 336 14.75 -17.90 -11.34
C ARG A 336 14.00 -18.86 -12.25
N MET A 337 12.77 -19.21 -11.92
CA MET A 337 11.81 -19.89 -12.78
C MET A 337 10.60 -18.98 -13.00
N ARG A 338 10.02 -19.01 -14.20
CA ARG A 338 8.91 -18.16 -14.61
C ARG A 338 7.85 -18.97 -15.34
N TYR A 339 6.62 -18.86 -14.88
CA TYR A 339 5.48 -19.56 -15.46
C TYR A 339 4.56 -18.59 -16.23
N TYR A 340 4.11 -19.02 -17.41
CA TYR A 340 3.26 -18.23 -18.29
C TYR A 340 1.85 -18.81 -18.38
N GLU A 341 0.87 -17.93 -18.57
CA GLU A 341 -0.52 -18.30 -18.86
C GLU A 341 -0.61 -18.89 -20.29
N PHE A 342 -1.48 -19.88 -20.48
CA PHE A 342 -1.54 -20.72 -21.69
C PHE A 342 -1.51 -19.91 -23.01
N ASN A 343 -0.54 -20.20 -23.88
CA ASN A 343 -0.32 -19.53 -25.18
C ASN A 343 -0.18 -17.98 -25.14
N SER A 344 0.19 -17.41 -23.99
CA SER A 344 0.38 -15.97 -23.83
C SER A 344 1.77 -15.62 -23.28
N TRP A 345 2.15 -14.34 -23.36
CA TRP A 345 3.28 -13.81 -22.57
C TRP A 345 2.82 -13.22 -21.22
N LYS A 346 1.54 -13.39 -20.88
CA LYS A 346 1.01 -12.98 -19.59
C LYS A 346 1.54 -13.91 -18.52
N ARG A 347 1.96 -13.31 -17.41
CA ARG A 347 2.70 -13.97 -16.35
C ARG A 347 1.72 -14.57 -15.35
N ASN A 348 1.93 -15.82 -14.97
CA ASN A 348 1.20 -16.42 -13.86
C ASN A 348 1.91 -16.10 -12.54
N TYR A 349 3.20 -16.45 -12.42
CA TYR A 349 4.04 -16.13 -11.25
C TYR A 349 5.53 -16.40 -11.53
N ASP A 350 6.42 -15.81 -10.72
CA ASP A 350 7.88 -16.03 -10.72
C ASP A 350 8.31 -16.75 -9.42
N VAL A 351 9.30 -17.64 -9.51
CA VAL A 351 9.97 -18.30 -8.38
C VAL A 351 11.45 -17.96 -8.45
N ILE A 352 12.01 -17.28 -7.45
CA ILE A 352 13.44 -16.91 -7.42
C ILE A 352 14.17 -17.89 -6.48
N LEU A 353 15.25 -18.52 -6.95
CA LEU A 353 16.00 -19.53 -6.20
C LEU A 353 17.38 -18.98 -5.82
N GLY A 354 17.69 -18.94 -4.52
CA GLY A 354 18.96 -18.49 -3.95
C GLY A 354 19.29 -19.25 -2.67
N LYS A 355 20.58 -19.28 -2.28
CA LYS A 355 21.13 -20.19 -1.25
C LYS A 355 20.53 -20.05 0.17
N ASN A 356 19.66 -19.06 0.41
CA ASN A 356 18.97 -18.83 1.69
C ASN A 356 17.61 -18.15 1.48
N PHE A 357 16.81 -18.57 0.50
CA PHE A 357 15.48 -17.98 0.34
C PHE A 357 14.44 -18.96 -0.15
N LEU A 358 13.25 -18.80 0.41
CA LEU A 358 12.02 -18.50 -0.31
C LEU A 358 11.14 -17.72 0.68
N PRO A 359 10.19 -16.88 0.24
CA PRO A 359 10.12 -15.63 -0.56
C PRO A 359 9.47 -14.44 0.23
N VAL A 360 9.17 -13.29 -0.44
CA VAL A 360 8.59 -12.02 0.12
C VAL A 360 7.33 -11.53 -0.66
N TYR A 361 6.35 -10.85 -0.02
CA TYR A 361 5.16 -10.31 -0.68
C TYR A 361 5.40 -8.94 -1.19
N THR A 362 4.89 -8.77 -2.37
CA THR A 362 4.91 -7.51 -3.08
C THR A 362 3.50 -7.25 -3.56
N ILE A 363 3.01 -6.05 -3.23
CA ILE A 363 1.89 -5.43 -3.92
C ILE A 363 2.44 -4.97 -5.28
N GLU A 364 1.98 -5.58 -6.37
CA GLU A 364 2.17 -5.06 -7.72
C GLU A 364 0.87 -4.40 -8.21
N TYR A 365 0.99 -3.15 -8.70
CA TYR A 365 -0.11 -2.44 -9.36
C TYR A 365 -0.11 -2.80 -10.85
N PHE A 366 -1.20 -3.42 -11.33
CA PHE A 366 -1.48 -3.64 -12.75
C PHE A 366 -2.88 -3.09 -13.06
N GLY A 367 -2.96 -1.82 -13.50
CA GLY A 367 -4.25 -1.15 -13.69
C GLY A 367 -5.07 -1.02 -12.39
N ASN A 368 -6.40 -1.12 -12.46
CA ASN A 368 -7.33 -0.87 -11.34
C ASN A 368 -7.60 -2.09 -10.42
N ARG A 369 -6.68 -3.05 -10.26
CA ARG A 369 -6.88 -4.20 -9.33
C ARG A 369 -5.63 -4.53 -8.51
N GLU A 370 -5.83 -4.94 -7.26
CA GLU A 370 -4.82 -5.32 -6.26
C GLU A 370 -4.82 -6.84 -5.97
N ARG A 371 -3.67 -7.43 -5.59
CA ARG A 371 -3.54 -8.83 -5.08
C ARG A 371 -2.45 -8.95 -3.99
N TYR A 372 -2.63 -9.89 -3.05
CA TYR A 372 -1.79 -10.14 -1.84
C TYR A 372 -1.44 -11.64 -1.64
N ILE A 373 -0.35 -11.95 -0.90
CA ILE A 373 -0.01 -13.29 -0.34
C ILE A 373 0.68 -13.04 1.11
N ASP A 374 0.89 -13.99 2.10
CA ASP A 374 1.62 -13.81 3.48
C ASP A 374 2.74 -14.88 3.96
N TRP A 375 3.90 -14.49 4.57
CA TRP A 375 5.33 -15.04 4.55
C TRP A 375 5.94 -14.93 5.93
N ARG A 376 5.27 -14.19 6.82
CA ARG A 376 5.68 -14.08 8.22
C ARG A 376 5.42 -15.39 8.98
N PHE A 377 4.75 -16.36 8.37
CA PHE A 377 4.35 -17.61 8.98
C PHE A 377 4.72 -18.82 8.12
N GLN A 378 5.39 -19.79 8.75
CA GLN A 378 5.53 -21.13 8.19
C GLN A 378 5.28 -22.16 9.31
N ALA A 379 4.31 -23.05 9.09
CA ALA A 379 3.98 -24.16 9.98
C ALA A 379 3.86 -23.82 11.48
N GLY A 380 3.24 -22.68 11.80
CA GLY A 380 2.91 -22.32 13.19
C GLY A 380 4.10 -21.92 14.08
N LYS A 381 5.29 -21.65 13.55
CA LYS A 381 6.43 -21.08 14.32
C LYS A 381 7.01 -19.82 13.71
N LEU A 382 7.43 -18.90 14.58
CA LEU A 382 8.04 -17.61 14.25
C LEU A 382 9.56 -17.79 14.05
N PHE A 383 10.07 -17.52 12.85
CA PHE A 383 11.49 -17.76 12.51
C PHE A 383 12.37 -16.49 12.50
N TYR A 384 11.77 -15.29 12.43
CA TYR A 384 12.48 -14.01 12.57
C TYR A 384 11.67 -13.04 13.41
N LYS A 385 12.35 -12.22 14.23
CA LYS A 385 11.72 -11.05 14.86
C LYS A 385 11.58 -9.93 13.82
N LYS A 386 10.53 -9.12 13.97
CA LYS A 386 10.10 -8.06 13.02
C LYS A 386 11.25 -7.17 12.55
N GLU A 387 12.21 -6.90 13.43
CA GLU A 387 13.36 -6.02 13.18
C GLU A 387 14.33 -6.63 12.14
N GLN A 388 14.62 -7.93 12.23
CA GLN A 388 15.55 -8.64 11.34
C GLN A 388 14.99 -8.80 9.92
N PHE A 389 13.68 -8.99 9.80
CA PHE A 389 12.99 -9.01 8.50
C PHE A 389 13.00 -7.63 7.83
N LEU A 390 12.83 -6.56 8.58
CA LEU A 390 12.85 -5.19 8.06
C LEU A 390 14.25 -4.74 7.63
N GLU A 391 15.30 -5.21 8.29
CA GLU A 391 16.70 -4.96 7.92
C GLU A 391 17.04 -5.64 6.58
N PHE A 392 16.66 -6.92 6.43
CA PHE A 392 16.82 -7.68 5.19
C PHE A 392 16.07 -7.08 3.98
N ILE A 393 14.82 -6.65 4.18
CA ILE A 393 14.02 -5.95 3.15
C ILE A 393 14.74 -4.67 2.70
N ASN A 394 15.25 -3.88 3.66
CA ASN A 394 15.85 -2.56 3.41
C ASN A 394 17.16 -2.61 2.62
N GLU A 395 17.94 -3.67 2.76
CA GLU A 395 19.23 -3.83 2.08
C GLU A 395 19.08 -4.35 0.63
N ASN A 396 18.03 -5.12 0.33
CA ASN A 396 18.00 -5.96 -0.88
C ASN A 396 16.85 -5.68 -1.86
N LEU A 397 15.67 -5.21 -1.43
CA LEU A 397 14.51 -5.04 -2.33
C LEU A 397 14.28 -3.61 -2.85
N TRP A 398 14.88 -2.60 -2.20
CA TRP A 398 14.56 -1.19 -2.45
C TRP A 398 15.52 -0.47 -3.42
N LYS A 399 16.51 -1.17 -3.99
CA LYS A 399 17.49 -0.54 -4.89
C LYS A 399 16.94 -0.13 -6.27
N ASN A 400 15.74 -0.55 -6.69
CA ASN A 400 15.28 -0.31 -8.07
C ASN A 400 13.80 0.12 -8.26
N LYS A 401 13.17 0.80 -7.30
CA LYS A 401 11.94 1.58 -7.56
C LYS A 401 12.08 2.99 -7.02
N LYS A 402 11.98 3.98 -7.92
CA LYS A 402 11.73 5.39 -7.57
C LYS A 402 10.46 5.45 -6.73
N ILE A 403 10.61 5.55 -5.42
CA ILE A 403 9.53 5.83 -4.48
C ILE A 403 9.69 7.30 -4.13
N SER A 404 8.79 8.13 -4.65
CA SER A 404 8.55 9.48 -4.16
C SER A 404 7.37 9.40 -3.18
N GLY A 405 7.68 9.09 -1.93
CA GLY A 405 6.73 9.08 -0.82
C GLY A 405 7.08 10.21 0.13
N LYS A 406 6.11 11.05 0.45
CA LYS A 406 6.26 12.12 1.44
C LYS A 406 5.97 11.56 2.83
N TYR A 407 6.89 11.72 3.76
CA TYR A 407 6.72 11.35 5.16
C TYR A 407 6.33 12.56 6.00
N LYS A 408 5.59 12.31 7.08
CA LYS A 408 5.30 13.25 8.17
C LYS A 408 5.64 12.55 9.48
N VAL A 409 6.43 13.18 10.33
CA VAL A 409 6.85 12.63 11.62
C VAL A 409 6.71 13.69 12.71
N GLU A 410 6.21 13.29 13.87
CA GLU A 410 6.19 14.15 15.05
C GLU A 410 7.61 14.39 15.56
N VAL A 411 7.92 15.63 15.92
CA VAL A 411 9.21 16.00 16.49
C VAL A 411 9.21 15.67 17.98
N ASN A 412 10.02 14.68 18.36
CA ASN A 412 10.28 14.30 19.75
C ASN A 412 11.78 14.29 20.05
N ASP A 413 12.15 14.12 21.33
CA ASP A 413 13.54 14.15 21.79
C ASP A 413 14.48 13.20 21.04
N LYS A 414 13.96 12.08 20.53
CA LYS A 414 14.78 11.12 19.76
C LYS A 414 15.11 11.66 18.37
N VAL A 415 14.13 12.25 17.68
CA VAL A 415 14.36 12.92 16.39
C VAL A 415 15.35 14.06 16.57
N VAL A 416 15.14 14.89 17.60
CA VAL A 416 16.03 15.97 17.99
C VAL A 416 17.46 15.48 18.25
N SER A 417 17.61 14.45 19.06
CA SER A 417 18.91 13.87 19.38
C SER A 417 19.60 13.28 18.14
N LEU A 418 18.85 12.67 17.22
CA LEU A 418 19.40 12.14 15.97
C LEU A 418 19.90 13.25 15.06
N LEU A 419 19.12 14.32 14.88
CA LEU A 419 19.54 15.46 14.07
C LEU A 419 20.83 16.09 14.63
N ASN A 420 20.89 16.28 15.95
CA ASN A 420 22.08 16.80 16.61
C ASN A 420 23.29 15.86 16.48
N SER A 421 23.12 14.55 16.65
CA SER A 421 24.22 13.58 16.51
C SER A 421 24.77 13.52 15.09
N LYS A 422 23.90 13.73 14.08
CA LYS A 422 24.25 13.89 12.68
C LYS A 422 24.66 15.32 12.30
N LYS A 423 24.75 16.24 13.26
CA LYS A 423 25.14 17.65 13.07
C LYS A 423 24.25 18.38 12.06
N VAL A 424 22.96 18.05 12.05
CA VAL A 424 21.91 18.71 11.26
C VAL A 424 21.15 19.66 12.17
N PHE A 425 21.27 20.96 11.94
CA PHE A 425 20.76 21.99 12.85
C PHE A 425 19.48 22.62 12.31
N LEU A 426 18.39 22.59 13.09
CA LEU A 426 17.13 23.23 12.70
C LEU A 426 17.02 24.71 13.10
N GLN A 427 17.90 25.21 13.96
CA GLN A 427 17.92 26.62 14.39
C GLN A 427 19.35 27.10 14.69
N ARG A 428 19.51 28.42 14.91
CA ARG A 428 20.81 29.06 15.25
C ARG A 428 21.31 28.70 16.66
N ASN A 429 20.40 28.42 17.58
CA ASN A 429 20.71 27.95 18.92
C ASN A 429 20.18 26.52 19.02
N LEU A 430 20.94 25.61 19.64
CA LEU A 430 20.62 24.17 19.82
C LEU A 430 19.33 23.89 20.64
N LYS A 431 18.51 24.91 20.93
CA LYS A 431 17.28 24.80 21.72
C LYS A 431 16.09 24.57 20.77
N PHE A 432 15.40 23.46 20.96
CA PHE A 432 14.28 23.01 20.12
C PHE A 432 12.92 23.64 20.47
N ASN A 433 12.90 24.67 21.33
CA ASN A 433 11.67 25.22 21.92
C ASN A 433 10.68 25.83 20.93
N ASN A 434 11.03 25.96 19.63
CA ASN A 434 10.21 26.54 18.57
C ASN A 434 10.28 25.73 17.24
N VAL A 435 10.52 24.41 17.29
CA VAL A 435 10.41 23.57 16.09
C VAL A 435 8.95 23.20 15.88
N GLU A 436 8.50 23.22 14.63
CA GLU A 436 7.17 22.74 14.27
C GLU A 436 6.94 21.33 14.85
N PRO A 437 5.75 21.03 15.36
CA PRO A 437 5.48 19.74 16.00
C PRO A 437 5.62 18.57 15.02
N VAL A 438 5.63 18.84 13.71
CA VAL A 438 5.72 17.84 12.65
C VAL A 438 6.78 18.23 11.63
N LEU A 439 7.70 17.31 11.35
CA LEU A 439 8.62 17.37 10.21
C LEU A 439 8.06 16.58 9.02
N THR A 440 8.32 17.09 7.83
CA THR A 440 7.81 16.61 6.56
C THR A 440 8.95 16.54 5.56
N PHE A 441 9.18 15.40 4.92
CA PHE A 441 10.29 15.20 3.99
C PHE A 441 10.00 14.11 2.97
N GLU A 442 10.78 14.06 1.89
CA GLU A 442 10.68 13.01 0.88
C GLU A 442 11.40 11.73 1.28
N SER A 443 11.00 10.62 0.69
CA SER A 443 11.59 9.30 0.95
C SER A 443 13.03 9.14 0.49
N ASN A 444 13.49 10.00 -0.41
CA ASN A 444 14.87 10.08 -0.86
C ASN A 444 15.64 11.23 -0.19
N LEU A 445 15.21 11.66 1.01
CA LEU A 445 15.93 12.64 1.81
C LEU A 445 17.34 12.16 2.14
N GLU A 446 18.31 13.04 1.88
CA GLU A 446 19.74 12.85 2.15
C GLU A 446 20.30 14.19 2.67
N ILE A 447 20.80 14.21 3.90
CA ILE A 447 21.36 15.40 4.54
C ILE A 447 22.76 15.09 5.05
N GLU A 448 23.73 15.85 4.59
CA GLU A 448 25.10 15.79 5.09
C GLU A 448 25.24 16.58 6.42
N PRO A 449 26.25 16.27 7.25
CA PRO A 449 26.49 16.96 8.51
C PRO A 449 26.88 18.44 8.29
N TYR A 450 26.74 19.23 9.34
CA TYR A 450 27.02 20.67 9.38
C TYR A 450 26.13 21.49 8.45
N THR A 451 24.83 21.15 8.45
CA THR A 451 23.79 21.88 7.72
C THR A 451 22.90 22.66 8.68
N GLN A 452 22.35 23.78 8.21
CA GLN A 452 21.45 24.60 9.00
C GLN A 452 20.13 24.89 8.25
N GLN A 453 19.01 24.36 8.74
CA GLN A 453 17.69 24.49 8.13
C GLN A 453 16.69 25.17 9.07
N VAL A 454 16.56 26.51 8.98
CA VAL A 454 15.80 27.31 9.95
C VAL A 454 14.38 27.60 9.48
N GLU A 455 13.38 27.28 10.33
CA GLU A 455 11.97 27.72 10.19
C GLU A 455 11.34 27.43 8.80
N LEU A 456 11.39 26.17 8.36
CA LEU A 456 10.87 25.72 7.06
C LEU A 456 9.38 25.31 7.10
N GLY A 457 8.60 25.78 8.07
CA GLY A 457 7.20 25.35 8.25
C GLY A 457 7.04 23.83 8.38
N GLY A 458 8.03 23.18 9.01
CA GLY A 458 8.02 21.75 9.26
C GLY A 458 8.47 20.93 8.06
N VAL A 459 9.12 21.52 7.05
CA VAL A 459 9.71 20.78 5.92
C VAL A 459 11.21 20.58 6.15
N LEU A 460 11.71 19.37 5.87
CA LEU A 460 13.13 19.05 5.91
C LEU A 460 13.60 18.67 4.50
N LEU A 461 14.66 19.33 4.02
CA LEU A 461 15.15 19.23 2.63
C LEU A 461 16.49 18.49 2.56
N SER A 462 16.75 17.85 1.42
CA SER A 462 18.09 17.29 1.15
C SER A 462 19.10 18.42 1.00
N MET A 463 20.21 18.33 1.73
CA MET A 463 21.17 19.43 1.84
C MET A 463 22.60 18.92 2.05
N GLY A 464 23.55 19.47 1.28
CA GLY A 464 24.98 19.21 1.43
C GLY A 464 25.65 20.02 2.55
N THR A 465 26.80 19.55 3.01
CA THR A 465 27.61 20.14 4.09
C THR A 465 27.91 21.62 3.87
N SER A 466 27.99 22.37 4.97
CA SER A 466 28.26 23.81 4.99
C SER A 466 27.21 24.68 4.30
N SER A 467 26.02 24.13 4.03
CA SER A 467 24.88 24.87 3.50
C SER A 467 23.93 25.32 4.61
N TYR A 468 23.32 26.50 4.41
CA TYR A 468 22.24 26.96 5.27
C TYR A 468 21.06 27.56 4.48
N ILE A 469 19.87 27.45 5.08
CA ILE A 469 18.62 28.03 4.61
C ILE A 469 17.83 28.62 5.78
N LYS A 470 17.11 29.72 5.54
CA LYS A 470 16.40 30.47 6.58
C LYS A 470 14.99 30.83 6.12
N LYS A 471 13.94 30.47 6.86
CA LYS A 471 12.54 30.94 6.63
C LYS A 471 12.11 30.88 5.16
N CYS A 472 12.24 29.71 4.54
CA CYS A 472 11.94 29.50 3.12
C CYS A 472 10.77 28.54 2.94
N VAL A 473 10.07 28.64 1.80
CA VAL A 473 8.96 27.74 1.45
C VAL A 473 9.28 27.08 0.12
N LEU A 474 9.92 25.92 0.18
CA LEU A 474 10.34 25.14 -0.98
C LEU A 474 9.65 23.76 -1.00
N PRO A 475 9.45 23.15 -2.18
CA PRO A 475 8.95 21.78 -2.28
C PRO A 475 9.81 20.80 -1.47
N PRO A 476 9.23 19.82 -0.75
CA PRO A 476 9.98 18.84 0.03
C PRO A 476 11.00 18.02 -0.76
N ASN A 477 10.80 17.91 -2.08
CA ASN A 477 11.71 17.24 -3.01
C ASN A 477 12.82 18.14 -3.58
N THR A 478 12.98 19.36 -3.04
CA THR A 478 14.09 20.25 -3.37
C THR A 478 15.41 19.66 -2.87
N LYS A 479 16.46 19.72 -3.70
CA LYS A 479 17.82 19.30 -3.35
C LYS A 479 18.75 20.49 -3.35
N ILE A 480 19.58 20.59 -2.32
CA ILE A 480 20.53 21.70 -2.13
C ILE A 480 21.93 21.10 -1.99
N GLY A 481 22.88 21.57 -2.79
CA GLY A 481 24.28 21.14 -2.73
C GLY A 481 25.01 21.63 -1.48
N ARG A 482 26.33 21.51 -1.50
CA ARG A 482 27.26 21.95 -0.44
C ARG A 482 27.54 23.45 -0.54
N PHE A 483 27.98 24.06 0.57
CA PHE A 483 28.43 25.46 0.64
C PHE A 483 27.41 26.51 0.15
N CYS A 484 26.11 26.22 0.23
CA CYS A 484 25.07 27.14 -0.22
C CYS A 484 24.67 28.13 0.86
N SER A 485 24.43 29.37 0.44
CA SER A 485 23.93 30.47 1.28
C SER A 485 22.55 30.90 0.82
N ILE A 486 21.49 30.47 1.50
CA ILE A 486 20.11 30.81 1.12
C ILE A 486 19.50 31.76 2.15
N ALA A 487 19.20 32.98 1.70
CA ALA A 487 18.61 34.04 2.51
C ALA A 487 17.13 33.78 2.85
N ARG A 488 16.50 34.73 3.53
CA ARG A 488 15.10 34.59 3.99
C ARG A 488 14.08 34.71 2.86
N ASN A 489 12.93 34.08 3.06
CA ASN A 489 11.75 34.22 2.22
C ASN A 489 11.97 33.85 0.75
N VAL A 490 12.90 32.93 0.48
CA VAL A 490 12.99 32.26 -0.82
C VAL A 490 11.85 31.27 -0.92
N ARG A 491 11.06 31.38 -1.99
CA ARG A 491 9.84 30.58 -2.16
C ARG A 491 9.81 29.97 -3.54
N ALA A 492 9.29 28.76 -3.64
CA ALA A 492 8.86 28.28 -4.94
C ALA A 492 7.57 29.02 -5.34
N ILE A 493 7.42 29.29 -6.63
CA ILE A 493 6.15 29.71 -7.22
C ILE A 493 5.19 28.53 -6.99
N THR A 494 4.41 28.62 -5.93
CA THR A 494 3.50 27.58 -5.48
C THR A 494 2.10 27.90 -5.95
N GLY A 495 1.47 26.91 -6.56
CA GLY A 495 0.15 26.99 -7.15
C GLY A 495 -0.07 25.71 -7.94
N ILE A 496 -1.28 25.17 -7.87
CA ILE A 496 -1.68 24.07 -8.75
C ILE A 496 -1.46 24.58 -10.16
N ARG A 497 -0.70 23.85 -10.99
CA ARG A 497 -0.70 24.13 -12.42
C ARG A 497 -2.13 23.92 -12.91
N HIS A 498 -2.86 25.01 -13.10
CA HIS A 498 -4.18 24.96 -13.70
C HIS A 498 -4.00 24.44 -15.13
N PRO A 499 -4.73 23.38 -15.53
CA PRO A 499 -4.64 22.84 -16.88
C PRO A 499 -5.16 23.88 -17.88
N GLN A 500 -4.24 24.60 -18.51
CA GLN A 500 -4.51 25.61 -19.54
C GLN A 500 -4.97 24.97 -20.86
N GLU A 501 -4.79 23.66 -21.01
CA GLU A 501 -5.24 22.88 -22.16
C GLU A 501 -6.75 22.57 -22.11
N ARG A 502 -7.41 22.84 -20.97
CA ARG A 502 -8.85 22.66 -20.82
C ARG A 502 -9.57 23.94 -21.22
N PHE A 503 -10.87 23.82 -21.50
CA PHE A 503 -11.72 24.98 -21.86
C PHE A 503 -11.83 26.04 -20.74
N THR A 504 -11.40 25.70 -19.52
CA THR A 504 -11.32 26.63 -18.40
C THR A 504 -10.12 26.31 -17.51
N THR A 505 -9.48 27.36 -17.00
CA THR A 505 -8.48 27.27 -15.93
C THR A 505 -9.14 27.08 -14.55
N SER A 506 -10.47 27.19 -14.47
CA SER A 506 -11.23 26.96 -13.24
C SER A 506 -11.11 25.51 -12.74
N PRO A 507 -11.08 25.30 -11.41
CA PRO A 507 -11.10 23.97 -10.82
C PRO A 507 -12.37 23.17 -11.12
N ILE A 508 -13.41 23.76 -11.74
CA ILE A 508 -14.65 23.07 -12.14
C ILE A 508 -14.40 21.85 -13.03
N SER A 509 -13.30 21.82 -13.80
CA SER A 509 -12.94 20.67 -14.64
C SER A 509 -12.18 19.58 -13.87
N LEU A 510 -11.73 19.84 -12.64
CA LEU A 510 -10.89 18.96 -11.83
C LEU A 510 -11.76 18.06 -10.95
N ALA A 511 -11.56 16.74 -11.03
CA ALA A 511 -12.33 15.78 -10.23
C ALA A 511 -11.98 15.74 -8.73
N ASN A 512 -10.95 16.48 -8.30
CA ASN A 512 -10.46 16.57 -6.92
C ASN A 512 -9.69 17.89 -6.71
N PRO A 513 -10.35 19.05 -6.71
CA PRO A 513 -9.66 20.30 -6.40
C PRO A 513 -9.20 20.25 -4.94
N THR A 514 -7.90 20.43 -4.71
CA THR A 514 -7.32 20.45 -3.36
C THR A 514 -7.81 21.63 -2.52
N GLU A 515 -8.46 22.62 -3.14
CA GLU A 515 -9.14 23.72 -2.48
C GLU A 515 -10.60 23.37 -2.24
N LYS A 516 -10.87 22.73 -1.09
CA LYS A 516 -12.23 22.38 -0.62
C LYS A 516 -13.17 23.58 -0.41
N GLY A 517 -12.71 24.82 -0.63
CA GLY A 517 -13.41 26.05 -0.28
C GLY A 517 -14.07 26.81 -1.43
N ILE A 518 -13.77 26.50 -2.70
CA ILE A 518 -14.32 27.24 -3.84
C ILE A 518 -14.89 26.24 -4.85
N LEU A 519 -16.18 25.90 -4.67
CA LEU A 519 -17.19 25.70 -5.72
C LEU A 519 -18.43 24.99 -5.12
N PRO A 520 -19.26 25.69 -4.32
CA PRO A 520 -20.61 25.21 -4.01
C PRO A 520 -21.44 24.94 -5.28
N THR A 521 -21.11 25.59 -6.40
CA THR A 521 -21.75 25.40 -7.70
C THR A 521 -21.32 24.12 -8.45
N ALA A 522 -20.12 23.58 -8.19
CA ALA A 522 -19.69 22.30 -8.79
C ALA A 522 -20.16 21.07 -7.99
N LEU A 523 -20.76 21.30 -6.83
CA LEU A 523 -21.29 20.29 -5.91
C LEU A 523 -22.82 20.39 -5.76
N ASN A 524 -23.48 21.27 -6.52
CA ASN A 524 -24.94 21.37 -6.51
C ASN A 524 -25.53 20.20 -7.32
N PRO A 525 -26.23 19.23 -6.68
CA PRO A 525 -26.81 18.07 -7.34
C PRO A 525 -27.80 18.44 -8.45
N GLU A 526 -28.47 19.59 -8.35
CA GLU A 526 -29.46 20.07 -9.32
C GLU A 526 -28.83 20.58 -10.64
N LEU A 527 -27.51 20.83 -10.66
CA LEU A 527 -26.78 21.30 -11.85
C LEU A 527 -26.04 20.17 -12.60
N HIS A 528 -26.09 18.92 -12.11
CA HIS A 528 -25.45 17.77 -12.75
C HIS A 528 -26.32 17.16 -13.85
N ASN A 529 -26.30 17.75 -15.04
CA ASN A 529 -26.57 16.99 -16.26
C ASN A 529 -25.28 16.95 -17.11
N ASP A 530 -24.64 15.78 -17.14
CA ASP A 530 -23.63 15.34 -18.12
C ASP A 530 -22.19 15.91 -18.10
N PHE A 531 -21.83 16.87 -17.24
CA PHE A 531 -20.47 17.42 -17.24
C PHE A 531 -19.43 16.56 -16.49
N GLN A 532 -18.55 15.87 -17.23
CA GLN A 532 -17.50 15.01 -16.67
C GLN A 532 -16.25 15.77 -16.21
N GLN A 533 -15.93 15.68 -14.92
CA GLN A 533 -14.67 16.17 -14.36
C GLN A 533 -13.54 15.14 -14.51
N VAL A 534 -12.30 15.62 -14.70
CA VAL A 534 -11.13 14.76 -14.93
C VAL A 534 -10.05 15.07 -13.90
N ALA A 535 -9.56 14.03 -13.22
CA ALA A 535 -8.45 14.14 -12.27
C ALA A 535 -7.20 14.73 -12.96
N TRP A 536 -6.53 15.66 -12.27
CA TRP A 536 -5.27 16.22 -12.73
C TRP A 536 -4.18 15.84 -11.74
N ARG A 537 -3.13 15.20 -12.26
CA ARG A 537 -2.00 14.79 -11.43
C ARG A 537 -1.05 15.96 -11.29
N GLU A 538 -0.91 16.45 -10.06
CA GLU A 538 0.09 17.46 -9.72
C GLU A 538 1.50 16.85 -9.88
N GLU A 539 2.22 17.24 -10.93
CA GLU A 539 3.66 17.00 -10.98
C GLU A 539 4.37 18.07 -10.14
N ARG A 540 4.70 17.72 -8.90
CA ARG A 540 5.57 18.54 -8.07
C ARG A 540 7.00 18.38 -8.55
N LEU A 541 7.41 19.22 -9.48
CA LEU A 541 8.76 19.19 -10.03
C LEU A 541 9.77 19.68 -8.97
N PRO A 542 10.86 18.93 -8.73
CA PRO A 542 11.87 19.32 -7.76
C PRO A 542 12.61 20.57 -8.22
N ILE A 543 13.08 21.39 -7.28
CA ILE A 543 14.08 22.42 -7.57
C ILE A 543 15.45 21.82 -7.22
N ILE A 544 16.41 21.93 -8.13
CA ILE A 544 17.78 21.47 -7.89
C ILE A 544 18.65 22.71 -7.73
N ILE A 545 19.31 22.84 -6.59
CA ILE A 545 20.28 23.88 -6.29
C ILE A 545 21.64 23.19 -6.20
N GLY A 546 22.59 23.61 -7.03
CA GLY A 546 23.96 23.11 -7.05
C GLY A 546 24.74 23.46 -5.79
N ASN A 547 26.06 23.46 -5.90
CA ASN A 547 27.01 23.76 -4.83
C ASN A 547 27.47 25.21 -4.90
N ASP A 548 27.92 25.81 -3.79
CA ASP A 548 28.40 27.20 -3.74
C ASP A 548 27.40 28.23 -4.29
N VAL A 549 26.10 27.98 -4.13
CA VAL A 549 25.05 28.87 -4.61
C VAL A 549 24.69 29.90 -3.54
N TRP A 550 24.60 31.17 -3.94
CA TRP A 550 24.05 32.23 -3.09
C TRP A 550 22.68 32.70 -3.62
N ILE A 551 21.65 32.66 -2.78
CA ILE A 551 20.31 33.15 -3.11
C ILE A 551 19.93 34.28 -2.16
N GLY A 552 19.70 35.48 -2.73
CA GLY A 552 19.27 36.67 -2.02
C GLY A 552 17.85 36.57 -1.45
N GLN A 553 17.48 37.53 -0.61
CA GLN A 553 16.20 37.54 0.08
C GLN A 553 15.02 37.69 -0.90
N ASP A 554 13.86 37.14 -0.58
CA ASP A 554 12.59 37.35 -1.30
C ASP A 554 12.59 36.85 -2.76
N VAL A 555 13.45 35.88 -3.10
CA VAL A 555 13.50 35.27 -4.44
C VAL A 555 12.33 34.30 -4.66
N LEU A 556 11.74 34.33 -5.86
CA LEU A 556 10.77 33.34 -6.32
C LEU A 556 11.39 32.39 -7.34
N LEU A 557 11.23 31.09 -7.14
CA LEU A 557 11.78 30.03 -8.00
C LEU A 557 10.65 29.23 -8.66
N LYS A 558 10.67 29.09 -9.99
CA LYS A 558 9.75 28.18 -10.69
C LYS A 558 10.09 26.72 -10.34
N PRO A 559 9.12 25.86 -9.97
CA PRO A 559 9.36 24.43 -9.79
C PRO A 559 9.96 23.78 -11.04
N GLY A 560 10.87 22.83 -10.86
CA GLY A 560 11.51 22.08 -11.95
C GLY A 560 12.79 22.69 -12.52
N ILE A 561 13.25 23.83 -12.02
CA ILE A 561 14.49 24.46 -12.51
C ILE A 561 15.73 23.92 -11.79
N HIS A 562 16.86 24.03 -12.48
CA HIS A 562 18.20 23.77 -11.97
C HIS A 562 18.99 25.08 -11.84
N ILE A 563 19.54 25.34 -10.65
CA ILE A 563 20.49 26.43 -10.40
C ILE A 563 21.89 25.81 -10.35
N GLY A 564 22.73 26.13 -11.33
CA GLY A 564 24.07 25.55 -11.48
C GLY A 564 25.04 25.97 -10.37
N ASP A 565 26.11 25.19 -10.22
CA ASP A 565 27.14 25.41 -9.20
C ASP A 565 27.73 26.83 -9.27
N GLY A 566 27.96 27.45 -8.13
CA GLY A 566 28.54 28.79 -8.02
C GLY A 566 27.60 29.94 -8.40
N ALA A 567 26.34 29.68 -8.79
CA ALA A 567 25.44 30.75 -9.22
C ALA A 567 25.05 31.72 -8.09
N ILE A 568 24.75 32.97 -8.47
CA ILE A 568 24.23 34.00 -7.57
C ILE A 568 22.87 34.49 -8.06
N ILE A 569 21.87 34.44 -7.20
CA ILE A 569 20.53 34.99 -7.45
C ILE A 569 20.35 36.26 -6.63
N ALA A 570 20.21 37.41 -7.30
CA ALA A 570 19.96 38.67 -6.62
C ALA A 570 18.62 38.67 -5.86
N GLN A 571 18.53 39.47 -4.80
CA GLN A 571 17.32 39.62 -4.00
C GLN A 571 16.10 40.02 -4.86
N ARG A 572 14.91 39.55 -4.47
CA ARG A 572 13.60 39.84 -5.12
C ARG A 572 13.50 39.41 -6.59
N ALA A 573 14.41 38.57 -7.08
CA ALA A 573 14.36 38.05 -8.44
C ALA A 573 13.27 36.97 -8.60
N VAL A 574 12.71 36.85 -9.81
CA VAL A 574 11.77 35.77 -10.19
C VAL A 574 12.44 34.89 -11.23
N VAL A 575 12.93 33.72 -10.80
CA VAL A 575 13.69 32.79 -11.64
C VAL A 575 12.73 31.79 -12.29
N THR A 576 12.60 31.89 -13.61
CA THR A 576 11.64 31.08 -14.39
C THR A 576 12.29 30.02 -15.30
N LYS A 577 13.63 29.98 -15.35
CA LYS A 577 14.45 29.11 -16.19
C LYS A 577 15.68 28.65 -15.40
N ASP A 578 16.35 27.61 -15.89
CA ASP A 578 17.62 27.16 -15.33
C ASP A 578 18.67 28.27 -15.33
N VAL A 579 19.51 28.27 -14.30
CA VAL A 579 20.59 29.26 -14.12
C VAL A 579 21.93 28.58 -14.41
N PRO A 580 22.72 29.08 -15.37
CA PRO A 580 24.03 28.49 -15.65
C PRO A 580 24.98 28.55 -14.45
N PRO A 581 25.94 27.63 -14.34
CA PRO A 581 26.97 27.70 -13.31
C PRO A 581 27.70 29.05 -13.29
N TYR A 582 28.01 29.54 -12.09
CA TYR A 582 28.70 30.81 -11.81
C TYR A 582 28.04 32.07 -12.41
N ALA A 583 26.81 31.96 -12.92
CA ALA A 583 26.06 33.10 -13.41
C ALA A 583 25.48 33.93 -12.27
N ILE A 584 25.47 35.24 -12.44
CA ILE A 584 24.78 36.19 -11.56
C ILE A 584 23.50 36.62 -12.27
N VAL A 585 22.34 36.29 -11.71
CA VAL A 585 21.03 36.62 -12.29
C VAL A 585 20.25 37.61 -11.42
N ALA A 586 19.46 38.48 -12.06
CA ALA A 586 18.60 39.45 -11.37
C ALA A 586 17.40 39.88 -12.24
N GLY A 587 16.30 40.24 -11.59
CA GLY A 587 15.11 40.84 -12.23
C GLY A 587 13.84 39.98 -12.18
N VAL A 588 12.77 40.47 -12.82
CA VAL A 588 11.46 39.82 -12.94
C VAL A 588 11.00 39.90 -14.41
N PRO A 589 11.16 38.83 -15.22
CA PRO A 589 11.87 37.59 -14.89
C PRO A 589 13.39 37.81 -14.75
N ALA A 590 14.06 36.94 -14.01
CA ALA A 590 15.49 37.00 -13.79
C ALA A 590 16.27 36.66 -15.06
N THR A 591 17.27 37.48 -15.39
CA THR A 591 18.18 37.26 -16.51
C THR A 591 19.63 37.27 -16.03
N VAL A 592 20.52 36.58 -16.75
CA VAL A 592 21.96 36.65 -16.52
C VAL A 592 22.44 38.09 -16.72
N ARG A 593 23.17 38.61 -15.74
CA ARG A 593 23.76 39.95 -15.75
C ARG A 593 25.24 39.91 -16.06
N LYS A 594 25.95 38.96 -15.43
CA LYS A 594 27.36 38.65 -15.67
C LYS A 594 27.67 37.27 -15.09
N LYS A 595 28.88 36.77 -15.32
CA LYS A 595 29.45 35.63 -14.61
C LYS A 595 30.34 36.11 -13.46
N ARG A 596 30.55 35.27 -12.43
CA ARG A 596 31.46 35.57 -11.32
C ARG A 596 32.92 35.65 -11.78
N PHE A 597 33.30 34.77 -12.69
CA PHE A 597 34.67 34.61 -13.20
C PHE A 597 34.69 34.48 -14.74
N SER A 598 35.89 34.40 -15.31
CA SER A 598 36.09 34.09 -16.74
C SER A 598 35.66 32.66 -17.07
N GLU A 599 35.38 32.37 -18.35
CA GLU A 599 34.97 31.01 -18.78
C GLU A 599 36.03 29.96 -18.43
N GLU A 600 37.31 30.28 -18.60
CA GLU A 600 38.43 29.38 -18.30
C GLU A 600 38.46 29.01 -16.80
N VAL A 601 38.30 30.01 -15.92
CA VAL A 601 38.27 29.78 -14.47
C VAL A 601 37.05 28.95 -14.08
N ILE A 602 35.89 29.22 -14.70
CA ILE A 602 34.66 28.45 -14.45
C ILE A 602 34.84 26.99 -14.85
N GLU A 603 35.43 26.71 -16.01
CA GLU A 603 35.71 25.36 -16.47
C GLU A 603 36.64 24.62 -15.50
N LYS A 604 37.73 25.26 -15.06
CA LYS A 604 38.63 24.71 -14.04
C LYS A 604 37.89 24.37 -12.75
N LEU A 605 37.07 25.28 -12.23
CA LEU A 605 36.32 25.05 -10.99
C LEU A 605 35.27 23.92 -11.12
N LEU A 606 34.59 23.82 -12.26
CA LEU A 606 33.61 22.76 -12.53
C LEU A 606 34.26 21.38 -12.65
N ASN A 607 35.49 21.33 -13.18
CA ASN A 607 36.29 20.10 -13.22
C ASN A 607 36.87 19.75 -11.85
N LEU A 608 37.38 20.75 -11.12
CA LEU A 608 37.97 20.61 -9.80
C LEU A 608 36.95 20.17 -8.75
N LYS A 609 35.69 20.62 -8.86
CA LYS A 609 34.60 20.35 -7.91
C LYS A 609 35.06 20.56 -6.47
N TRP A 610 35.64 21.72 -6.20
CA TRP A 610 36.34 22.01 -4.95
C TRP A 610 35.50 21.72 -3.69
N TRP A 611 34.17 21.83 -3.78
CA TRP A 611 33.21 21.48 -2.72
C TRP A 611 33.20 20.00 -2.31
N ASN A 612 33.86 19.12 -3.08
CA ASN A 612 34.08 17.74 -2.68
C ASN A 612 35.16 17.63 -1.59
N TYR A 613 35.99 18.65 -1.40
CA TYR A 613 37.13 18.59 -0.49
C TYR A 613 36.86 19.32 0.83
N PRO A 614 37.35 18.77 1.96
CA PRO A 614 37.13 19.34 3.27
C PRO A 614 37.98 20.59 3.50
N TYR A 615 37.33 21.75 3.70
CA TYR A 615 38.03 23.01 3.94
C TYR A 615 38.86 23.06 5.24
N TRP A 616 38.69 22.11 6.16
CA TRP A 616 39.55 22.00 7.35
C TRP A 616 40.93 21.39 7.04
N ASP A 617 41.11 20.79 5.86
CA ASP A 617 42.41 20.29 5.38
C ASP A 617 43.12 21.29 4.44
N PHE A 618 42.55 22.49 4.26
CA PHE A 618 43.13 23.59 3.50
C PHE A 618 44.28 24.23 4.30
N LYS A 619 45.45 23.59 4.29
CA LYS A 619 46.61 23.99 5.12
C LYS A 619 47.16 25.37 4.77
N ASP A 620 47.49 25.61 3.50
CA ASP A 620 48.14 26.83 2.99
C ASP A 620 47.23 27.67 2.07
N ILE A 621 45.94 27.32 2.03
CA ILE A 621 44.91 28.07 1.31
C ILE A 621 44.25 29.05 2.30
N ALA A 622 44.31 30.33 1.97
CA ALA A 622 43.64 31.38 2.73
C ALA A 622 42.20 31.59 2.22
N GLY A 623 41.29 32.03 3.10
CA GLY A 623 39.89 32.26 2.73
C GLY A 623 39.67 33.44 1.78
N ASP A 624 40.67 34.28 1.59
CA ASP A 624 40.73 35.45 0.73
C ASP A 624 41.77 35.33 -0.40
N ASP A 625 42.32 34.12 -0.65
CA ASP A 625 43.17 33.87 -1.82
C ASP A 625 42.41 34.23 -3.11
N ASP A 626 43.10 34.84 -4.07
CA ASP A 626 42.59 35.02 -5.44
C ASP A 626 42.18 33.67 -6.04
N ILE A 627 41.13 33.66 -6.87
CA ILE A 627 40.48 32.40 -7.30
C ILE A 627 41.44 31.49 -8.08
N GLU A 628 42.35 32.06 -8.88
CA GLU A 628 43.38 31.31 -9.59
C GLU A 628 44.40 30.69 -8.63
N VAL A 629 44.83 31.46 -7.62
CA VAL A 629 45.77 30.98 -6.58
C VAL A 629 45.13 29.85 -5.76
N PHE A 630 43.84 29.98 -5.43
CA PHE A 630 43.08 28.94 -4.77
C PHE A 630 43.06 27.63 -5.59
N ILE A 631 42.75 27.72 -6.89
CA ILE A 631 42.73 26.56 -7.80
C ILE A 631 44.09 25.88 -7.83
N GLU A 632 45.17 26.64 -8.04
CA GLU A 632 46.53 26.09 -8.10
C GLU A 632 46.94 25.37 -6.81
N LYS A 633 46.66 25.98 -5.65
CA LYS A 633 46.96 25.38 -4.35
C LYS A 633 46.15 24.11 -4.12
N LEU A 634 44.85 24.10 -4.43
CA LEU A 634 44.02 22.92 -4.23
C LEU A 634 44.40 21.78 -5.19
N GLU A 635 44.66 22.08 -6.46
CA GLU A 635 45.17 21.09 -7.43
C GLU A 635 46.51 20.48 -6.98
N ARG A 636 47.40 21.29 -6.41
CA ARG A 636 48.66 20.82 -5.82
C ARG A 636 48.40 19.83 -4.67
N LEU A 637 47.50 20.17 -3.74
CA LEU A 637 47.15 19.28 -2.63
C LEU A 637 46.57 17.96 -3.13
N ILE A 638 45.68 18.00 -4.13
CA ILE A 638 45.08 16.79 -4.73
C ILE A 638 46.14 15.95 -5.43
N LYS A 639 46.98 16.56 -6.27
CA LYS A 639 48.05 15.86 -7.01
C LYS A 639 49.05 15.18 -6.08
N ASN A 640 49.34 15.80 -4.94
CA ASN A 640 50.25 15.26 -3.94
C ASN A 640 49.59 14.24 -2.99
N ASN A 641 48.28 13.95 -3.15
CA ASN A 641 47.48 13.15 -2.21
C ASN A 641 47.50 13.69 -0.77
N GLU A 642 47.66 15.00 -0.60
CA GLU A 642 47.66 15.68 0.70
C GLU A 642 46.24 16.00 1.19
N ILE A 643 45.24 15.87 0.32
CA ILE A 643 43.81 16.03 0.60
C ILE A 643 43.01 14.94 -0.12
N GLN A 644 41.89 14.51 0.46
CA GLN A 644 40.98 13.51 -0.11
C GLN A 644 39.56 14.04 -0.18
N GLU A 645 38.73 13.42 -1.04
CA GLU A 645 37.31 13.76 -1.11
C GLU A 645 36.61 13.48 0.23
N TYR A 646 35.70 14.38 0.58
CA TYR A 646 34.89 14.30 1.78
C TYR A 646 33.67 13.40 1.56
N HIS A 647 33.66 12.25 2.24
CA HIS A 647 32.56 11.30 2.27
C HIS A 647 31.91 11.26 3.67
N PRO A 648 30.93 12.15 3.95
CA PRO A 648 30.26 12.20 5.25
C PRO A 648 29.36 11.00 5.53
N ASP A 649 29.08 10.78 6.81
CA ASP A 649 27.96 9.96 7.26
C ASP A 649 26.63 10.73 7.05
N ILE A 650 25.84 10.28 6.07
CA ILE A 650 24.62 10.94 5.60
C ILE A 650 23.43 10.56 6.50
N LEU A 651 22.65 11.57 6.93
CA LEU A 651 21.33 11.35 7.52
C LEU A 651 20.31 11.09 6.41
N THR A 652 19.60 9.96 6.49
CA THR A 652 18.56 9.59 5.52
C THR A 652 17.14 9.66 6.09
N ALA A 653 16.14 9.65 5.22
CA ALA A 653 14.74 9.46 5.62
C ALA A 653 14.56 8.21 6.52
N LYS A 654 15.30 7.12 6.23
CA LYS A 654 15.22 5.87 7.00
C LYS A 654 15.70 6.06 8.44
N ASP A 655 16.73 6.86 8.66
CA ASP A 655 17.29 7.08 10.00
C ASP A 655 16.30 7.82 10.89
N ILE A 656 15.65 8.86 10.34
CA ILE A 656 14.59 9.59 11.05
C ILE A 656 13.41 8.66 11.37
N LEU A 657 12.97 7.84 10.40
CA LEU A 657 11.88 6.90 10.61
C LEU A 657 12.19 5.78 11.62
N LYS A 658 13.46 5.41 11.81
CA LYS A 658 13.88 4.41 12.81
C LYS A 658 13.70 4.92 14.24
N VAL A 659 13.98 6.19 14.49
CA VAL A 659 13.91 6.77 15.85
C VAL A 659 12.50 7.23 16.24
N THR A 660 11.61 7.39 15.25
CA THR A 660 10.19 7.63 15.49
C THR A 660 9.44 6.31 15.66
N LYS A 661 8.78 6.09 16.82
CA LYS A 661 7.77 5.03 16.92
C LYS A 661 6.67 5.40 15.91
N LYS A 662 6.53 4.62 14.83
CA LYS A 662 5.52 4.89 13.79
C LYS A 662 4.15 5.09 14.44
N TYR A 663 3.59 6.28 14.27
CA TYR A 663 2.14 6.41 14.19
C TYR A 663 1.71 5.98 12.79
#